data_AF-A0A7C5IY23-F1
#
_entry.id   AF-A0A7C5IY23-F1
#
_cell.length_a   1.000
_cell.length_b   1.000
_cell.length_c   1.000
_cell.angle_alpha   90.00
_cell.angle_beta   90.00
_cell.angle_gamma   90.00
#
_symmetry.space_group_name_H-M   'P 1'
#
loop_
_entity.id
_entity.type
_entity.pdbx_description
1 polymer ?
#
loop_
_entity_poly.entity_id
_entity_poly.type
_entity_poly.pdbx_seq_one_letter_code
_entity_poly.pdbx_strand_id
1 'polypeptide(L)'
;FLFHTRPFLFWDGDEPAHAVEVRTSAKGVSLLRDAKSGRELDLLRLEPPVIGSIYPAHKEDRVLVKRSDLPDHLVAALLAAEDREFFRHHGLNFRSIARALVANLRAGRTVQGGSTLTQQLVKNFFLTSERSLWRKANEALMALIVEARYDKDEILEAYANEVYLGQDGDRAIHGFGLASWFYFNRPLGELKLHETALLVALLKGASYYNPRVHPERARKRRNLVLELMAKQGFISPERAREAQRRPLGVVKQKRHGGGRHPAFIDLVRRQLRRDYREEDLTSEGLRIFTTLDPWAQVQLDRALDAGLRRLEKARKLKPGTLETAAVLVSPQEGEVRALSGGRRADFAGFNRALDAVRPVGSLIKPAIYLLALSQPQRYTLMTFLKDEPVRLKDARGNLWKPENYDHRSHGLVPLHEALAHSYNLATVHLGLDLGVEEVVRQLRRMGLRRPMRPLPSLLLGAVSLSPLEVAQLYQVFASGGFRTPLRAIREITDAEGRPLQRYPLEVEQVAEPGPVYLLNRNLVEVMRAGTGKGIRRYLPEKFEVAGKTGTTNELRDSWFAGFTGDWLGVVWVGRDDNKPAGLTGASGALQLWGRAMKALGPMPLGLLPPEEVVYVWVDPKTGHLSAEHCEGAVAMPFIRGSEPTVEAECHDTSGIGGFLDRLFR
;
A
#
# COMPACT_ATOMS: atom_id res chain seq x y z
N PHE A 1 -1.17 25.86 12.75
CA PHE A 1 -2.42 25.10 12.53
C PHE A 1 -3.03 24.80 13.89
N LEU A 2 -4.36 24.82 13.98
CA LEU A 2 -5.10 24.30 15.14
C LEU A 2 -5.96 23.15 14.64
N PHE A 3 -5.87 21.99 15.28
CA PHE A 3 -6.75 20.88 14.99
C PHE A 3 -7.10 20.11 16.26
N HIS A 4 -8.13 19.29 16.16
CA HIS A 4 -8.59 18.42 17.25
C HIS A 4 -8.38 16.96 16.85
N THR A 5 -7.72 16.18 17.71
CA THR A 5 -7.67 14.73 17.57
C THR A 5 -8.94 14.11 18.13
N ARG A 6 -9.29 12.93 17.63
CA ARG A 6 -10.42 12.15 18.14
C ARG A 6 -9.92 11.19 19.22
N PRO A 7 -10.77 10.84 20.21
CA PRO A 7 -10.39 9.79 21.14
C PRO A 7 -10.28 8.47 20.38
N PHE A 8 -9.31 7.63 20.73
CA PHE A 8 -9.09 6.36 20.06
C PHE A 8 -8.46 5.33 20.99
N LEU A 9 -9.07 4.14 21.04
CA LEU A 9 -8.54 3.00 21.78
C LEU A 9 -7.48 2.28 20.94
N PHE A 10 -6.22 2.44 21.34
CA PHE A 10 -5.11 1.64 20.82
C PHE A 10 -4.89 0.38 21.69
N TRP A 11 -4.06 -0.53 21.19
CA TRP A 11 -3.70 -1.76 21.88
C TRP A 11 -3.02 -1.53 23.24
N ASP A 12 -2.33 -0.41 23.39
CA ASP A 12 -1.54 -0.01 24.56
C ASP A 12 -2.28 0.96 25.49
N GLY A 13 -3.50 1.37 25.14
CA GLY A 13 -4.32 2.24 25.98
C GLY A 13 -5.27 3.14 25.19
N ASP A 14 -6.13 3.83 25.95
CA ASP A 14 -7.03 4.84 25.42
C ASP A 14 -6.30 6.17 25.22
N GLU A 15 -6.37 6.71 24.01
CA GLU A 15 -5.85 8.03 23.67
C GLU A 15 -7.00 9.04 23.70
N PRO A 16 -7.00 10.04 24.61
CA PRO A 16 -8.06 11.02 24.69
C PRO A 16 -8.01 12.05 23.55
N ALA A 17 -9.11 12.79 23.39
CA ALA A 17 -9.18 13.87 22.42
C ALA A 17 -8.35 15.09 22.86
N HIS A 18 -7.46 15.57 22.00
CA HIS A 18 -6.61 16.74 22.25
C HIS A 18 -7.00 17.88 21.31
N ALA A 19 -6.90 19.12 21.80
CA ALA A 19 -6.92 20.31 20.95
C ALA A 19 -5.46 20.75 20.80
N VAL A 20 -4.89 20.73 19.60
CA VAL A 20 -3.45 20.90 19.42
C VAL A 20 -3.15 22.06 18.48
N GLU A 21 -2.26 22.95 18.92
CA GLU A 21 -1.58 23.92 18.08
C GLU A 21 -0.29 23.30 17.54
N VAL A 22 -0.14 23.34 16.22
CA VAL A 22 1.07 22.88 15.52
C VAL A 22 1.66 24.02 14.71
N ARG A 23 2.95 24.27 14.88
CA ARG A 23 3.73 25.14 13.99
C ARG A 23 4.73 24.30 13.21
N THR A 24 4.87 24.63 11.94
CA THR A 24 5.81 23.96 11.05
C THR A 24 6.81 24.99 10.53
N SER A 25 8.01 24.52 10.27
CA SER A 25 9.10 25.23 9.61
C SER A 25 9.56 24.43 8.39
N ALA A 26 10.52 24.97 7.63
CA ALA A 26 11.16 24.23 6.53
C ALA A 26 11.88 22.94 6.99
N LYS A 27 12.22 22.84 8.29
CA LYS A 27 12.89 21.66 8.88
C LYS A 27 11.93 20.64 9.49
N GLY A 28 10.61 20.90 9.44
CA GLY A 28 9.60 20.04 10.04
C GLY A 28 8.78 20.74 11.12
N VAL A 29 8.16 19.96 12.00
CA VAL A 29 7.34 20.48 13.11
C VAL A 29 8.25 21.21 14.10
N SER A 30 7.94 22.48 14.39
CA SER A 30 8.71 23.33 15.30
C SER A 30 8.02 23.61 16.63
N LEU A 31 6.71 23.33 16.72
CA LEU A 31 5.94 23.42 17.98
C LEU A 31 4.78 22.43 17.91
N LEU A 32 4.59 21.69 19.00
CA LEU A 32 3.40 20.90 19.32
C LEU A 32 2.94 21.34 20.72
N ARG A 33 1.73 21.87 20.82
CA ARG A 33 1.22 22.42 22.08
C ARG A 33 -0.24 22.09 22.28
N ASP A 34 -0.62 21.64 23.46
CA ASP A 34 -2.02 21.52 23.85
C ASP A 34 -2.63 22.92 23.96
N ALA A 35 -3.66 23.17 23.16
CA ALA A 35 -4.28 24.48 23.01
C ALA A 35 -5.14 24.88 24.22
N LYS A 36 -5.51 23.96 25.11
CA LYS A 36 -6.31 24.25 26.30
C LYS A 36 -5.43 24.60 27.50
N SER A 37 -4.41 23.79 27.74
CA SER A 37 -3.50 23.90 28.88
C SER A 37 -2.27 24.76 28.58
N GLY A 38 -1.93 24.97 27.31
CA GLY A 38 -0.71 25.65 26.90
C GLY A 38 0.56 24.81 27.06
N ARG A 39 0.45 23.55 27.49
CA ARG A 39 1.58 22.63 27.69
C ARG A 39 2.15 22.19 26.34
N GLU A 40 3.47 22.26 26.18
CA GLU A 40 4.15 21.68 25.02
C GLU A 40 4.10 20.14 25.08
N LEU A 41 3.98 19.51 23.91
CA LEU A 41 3.85 18.07 23.76
C LEU A 41 5.05 17.53 22.97
N ASP A 42 5.77 16.56 23.54
CA ASP A 42 6.88 15.90 22.86
C ASP A 42 6.41 14.96 21.74
N LEU A 43 5.25 14.33 21.94
CA LEU A 43 4.64 13.38 21.02
C LEU A 43 3.12 13.59 20.97
N LEU A 44 2.56 13.53 19.77
CA LEU A 44 1.11 13.45 19.56
C LEU A 44 0.82 12.22 18.69
N ARG A 45 -0.01 11.31 19.21
CA ARG A 45 -0.51 10.18 18.45
C ARG A 45 -1.78 10.59 17.72
N LEU A 46 -1.85 10.27 16.42
CA LEU A 46 -3.04 10.49 15.60
C LEU A 46 -3.82 9.19 15.46
N GLU A 47 -5.15 9.27 15.46
CA GLU A 47 -5.98 8.12 15.19
C GLU A 47 -5.85 7.68 13.71
N PRO A 48 -5.77 6.37 13.43
CA PRO A 48 -5.62 5.91 12.06
C PRO A 48 -6.90 6.14 11.24
N PRO A 49 -6.78 6.53 9.96
CA PRO A 49 -7.94 6.61 9.09
C PRO A 49 -8.45 5.21 8.75
N VAL A 50 -9.77 5.03 8.76
CA VAL A 50 -10.39 3.78 8.28
C VAL A 50 -10.16 3.64 6.77
N ILE A 51 -9.54 2.53 6.36
CA ILE A 51 -9.21 2.25 4.95
C ILE A 51 -10.32 1.42 4.31
N GLY A 52 -10.89 0.46 5.02
CA GLY A 52 -11.98 -0.40 4.60
C GLY A 52 -12.32 -1.45 5.66
N SER A 53 -13.33 -2.26 5.37
CA SER A 53 -13.69 -3.45 6.15
C SER A 53 -13.26 -4.72 5.41
N ILE A 54 -12.86 -5.73 6.16
CA ILE A 54 -12.50 -7.06 5.63
C ILE A 54 -13.33 -8.08 6.40
N TYR A 55 -14.23 -8.77 5.70
CA TYR A 55 -14.97 -9.89 6.24
C TYR A 55 -14.48 -11.17 5.58
N PRO A 56 -13.72 -12.03 6.31
CA PRO A 56 -13.16 -13.26 5.75
C PRO A 56 -14.23 -14.29 5.34
N ALA A 57 -15.33 -14.37 6.09
CA ALA A 57 -16.32 -15.44 5.96
C ALA A 57 -17.47 -15.15 4.98
N HIS A 58 -17.91 -13.88 4.84
CA HIS A 58 -19.07 -13.52 4.02
C HIS A 58 -18.82 -12.21 3.25
N LYS A 59 -19.31 -12.13 2.00
CA LYS A 59 -19.22 -10.94 1.13
C LYS A 59 -20.07 -9.75 1.61
N GLU A 60 -20.57 -9.78 2.84
CA GLU A 60 -21.39 -8.73 3.42
C GLU A 60 -20.54 -7.88 4.36
N ASP A 61 -20.39 -6.60 4.04
CA ASP A 61 -19.80 -5.65 4.99
C ASP A 61 -20.88 -5.22 5.99
N ARG A 62 -20.54 -5.17 7.28
CA ARG A 62 -21.36 -4.52 8.31
C ARG A 62 -20.51 -3.49 9.07
N VAL A 63 -21.12 -2.49 9.68
CA VAL A 63 -20.49 -1.68 10.73
C VAL A 63 -21.51 -1.64 11.84
N LEU A 64 -21.33 -2.52 12.82
CA LEU A 64 -22.26 -2.66 13.93
C LEU A 64 -22.18 -1.42 14.81
N VAL A 65 -23.36 -0.90 15.15
CA VAL A 65 -23.53 0.23 16.07
C VAL A 65 -24.37 -0.22 17.25
N LYS A 66 -23.97 0.16 18.46
CA LYS A 66 -24.80 -0.05 19.65
C LYS A 66 -25.88 1.02 19.74
N ARG A 67 -26.90 0.79 20.55
CA ARG A 67 -27.96 1.75 20.82
C ARG A 67 -27.43 3.12 21.30
N SER A 68 -26.36 3.12 22.08
CA SER A 68 -25.66 4.32 22.58
C SER A 68 -24.99 5.13 21.48
N ASP A 69 -24.65 4.50 20.35
CA ASP A 69 -23.95 5.12 19.24
C ASP A 69 -24.92 5.77 18.23
N LEU A 70 -26.22 5.48 18.34
CA LEU A 70 -27.26 6.03 17.46
C LEU A 70 -27.55 7.49 17.83
N PRO A 71 -27.37 8.44 16.90
CA PRO A 71 -27.72 9.83 17.17
C PRO A 71 -29.22 9.99 17.48
N ASP A 72 -29.57 10.81 18.47
CA ASP A 72 -30.98 11.05 18.85
C ASP A 72 -31.85 11.48 17.66
N HIS A 73 -31.27 12.28 16.77
CA HIS A 73 -31.94 12.77 15.59
C HIS A 73 -32.10 11.71 14.48
N LEU A 74 -31.32 10.63 14.49
CA LEU A 74 -31.57 9.43 13.68
C LEU A 74 -32.75 8.65 14.24
N VAL A 75 -32.77 8.39 15.55
CA VAL A 75 -33.88 7.70 16.24
C VAL A 75 -35.18 8.46 16.02
N ALA A 76 -35.18 9.78 16.23
CA ALA A 76 -36.34 10.62 15.97
C ALA A 76 -36.82 10.57 14.50
N ALA A 77 -35.90 10.52 13.53
CA ALA A 77 -36.25 10.40 12.13
C ALA A 77 -36.90 9.05 11.80
N LEU A 78 -36.37 7.95 12.38
CA LEU A 78 -36.95 6.60 12.26
C LEU A 78 -38.37 6.55 12.80
N LEU A 79 -38.58 7.03 14.03
CA LEU A 79 -39.90 7.07 14.65
C LEU A 79 -40.87 7.92 13.83
N ALA A 80 -40.44 9.10 13.36
CA ALA A 80 -41.31 9.99 12.60
C ALA A 80 -41.74 9.41 11.24
N ALA A 81 -40.85 8.67 10.57
CA ALA A 81 -41.08 8.18 9.21
C ALA A 81 -41.69 6.77 9.17
N GLU A 82 -41.29 5.88 10.07
CA GLU A 82 -41.62 4.45 10.01
C GLU A 82 -42.59 4.04 11.12
N ASP A 83 -42.38 4.45 12.38
CA ASP A 83 -43.21 3.98 13.50
C ASP A 83 -43.28 4.96 14.69
N ARG A 84 -44.28 5.84 14.66
CA ARG A 84 -44.43 6.95 15.63
C ARG A 84 -44.67 6.47 17.07
N GLU A 85 -45.38 5.37 17.23
CA GLU A 85 -45.78 4.85 18.55
C GLU A 85 -44.92 3.64 18.94
N PHE A 86 -43.73 3.47 18.34
CA PHE A 86 -42.87 2.31 18.53
C PHE A 86 -42.72 1.91 20.01
N PHE A 87 -42.38 2.86 20.89
CA PHE A 87 -42.19 2.58 22.32
C PHE A 87 -43.49 2.32 23.11
N ARG A 88 -44.67 2.44 22.49
CA ARG A 88 -45.98 2.32 23.17
C ARG A 88 -46.75 1.06 22.83
N HIS A 89 -46.43 0.37 21.74
CA HIS A 89 -47.11 -0.87 21.35
C HIS A 89 -46.19 -2.08 21.52
N HIS A 90 -46.76 -3.28 21.55
CA HIS A 90 -46.02 -4.53 21.64
C HIS A 90 -46.13 -5.28 20.31
N GLY A 91 -45.15 -5.08 19.42
CA GLY A 91 -45.04 -5.74 18.11
C GLY A 91 -46.01 -5.26 17.03
N LEU A 92 -47.29 -5.08 17.35
CA LEU A 92 -48.34 -4.64 16.42
C LEU A 92 -48.95 -3.31 16.85
N ASN A 93 -49.09 -2.38 15.91
CA ASN A 93 -49.83 -1.14 16.14
C ASN A 93 -51.23 -1.23 15.52
N PHE A 94 -52.21 -1.67 16.31
CA PHE A 94 -53.61 -1.80 15.88
C PHE A 94 -54.22 -0.50 15.37
N ARG A 95 -53.86 0.65 15.97
CA ARG A 95 -54.33 1.98 15.52
C ARG A 95 -53.78 2.31 14.14
N SER A 96 -52.51 2.00 13.88
CA SER A 96 -51.88 2.23 12.58
C SER A 96 -52.40 1.27 11.50
N ILE A 97 -52.69 0.01 11.86
CA ILE A 97 -53.33 -0.96 10.98
C ILE A 97 -54.73 -0.49 10.57
N ALA A 98 -55.58 -0.13 11.53
CA ALA A 98 -56.94 0.35 11.28
C ALA A 98 -56.94 1.63 10.40
N ARG A 99 -56.05 2.57 10.70
CA ARG A 99 -55.88 3.81 9.92
C ARG A 99 -55.44 3.52 8.48
N ALA A 100 -54.48 2.62 8.30
CA ALA A 100 -54.00 2.23 6.98
C ALA A 100 -55.10 1.50 6.16
N LEU A 101 -55.90 0.65 6.81
CA LEU A 101 -57.03 -0.03 6.17
C LEU A 101 -58.04 0.97 5.62
N VAL A 102 -58.49 1.93 6.44
CA VAL A 102 -59.44 2.97 6.01
C VAL A 102 -58.88 3.81 4.86
N ALA A 103 -57.62 4.23 4.95
CA ALA A 103 -56.97 5.03 3.91
C ALA A 103 -56.83 4.26 2.58
N ASN A 104 -56.48 2.96 2.63
CA ASN A 104 -56.32 2.13 1.45
C ASN A 104 -57.67 1.81 0.78
N LEU A 105 -58.73 1.57 1.57
CA LEU A 105 -60.08 1.38 1.06
C LEU A 105 -60.61 2.62 0.33
N ARG A 106 -60.39 3.82 0.90
CA ARG A 106 -60.78 5.08 0.25
C ARG A 106 -60.01 5.38 -1.03
N ALA A 107 -58.77 4.93 -1.14
CA ALA A 107 -57.91 5.23 -2.29
C ALA A 107 -57.92 4.15 -3.38
N GLY A 108 -58.58 3.01 -3.18
CA GLY A 108 -58.62 1.89 -4.12
C GLY A 108 -57.26 1.22 -4.39
N ARG A 109 -56.23 1.59 -3.64
CA ARG A 109 -54.85 1.06 -3.75
C ARG A 109 -54.13 1.22 -2.42
N THR A 110 -53.01 0.52 -2.23
CA THR A 110 -52.19 0.68 -1.03
C THR A 110 -51.46 2.04 -1.07
N VAL A 111 -51.92 2.99 -0.25
CA VAL A 111 -51.36 4.34 -0.13
C VAL A 111 -50.57 4.50 1.17
N GLN A 112 -50.99 3.84 2.26
CA GLN A 112 -50.36 3.94 3.57
C GLN A 112 -50.01 2.56 4.12
N GLY A 113 -48.81 2.44 4.70
CA GLY A 113 -48.35 1.22 5.38
C GLY A 113 -48.66 1.29 6.87
N GLY A 114 -49.11 0.17 7.44
CA GLY A 114 -49.38 0.02 8.88
C GLY A 114 -48.41 -0.91 9.59
N SER A 115 -47.21 -1.15 9.04
CA SER A 115 -46.22 -2.08 9.61
C SER A 115 -45.31 -1.38 10.61
N THR A 116 -45.03 -2.04 11.73
CA THR A 116 -44.15 -1.55 12.80
C THR A 116 -42.68 -1.78 12.49
N LEU A 117 -41.77 -1.14 13.23
CA LEU A 117 -40.32 -1.39 13.09
C LEU A 117 -39.98 -2.87 13.35
N THR A 118 -40.58 -3.49 14.37
CA THR A 118 -40.36 -4.90 14.70
C THR A 118 -40.82 -5.83 13.58
N GLN A 119 -41.96 -5.53 12.96
CA GLN A 119 -42.43 -6.26 11.78
C GLN A 119 -41.45 -6.14 10.60
N GLN A 120 -40.88 -4.94 10.39
CA GLN A 120 -39.87 -4.74 9.36
C GLN A 120 -38.56 -5.50 9.67
N LEU A 121 -38.14 -5.54 10.94
CA LEU A 121 -36.97 -6.30 11.39
C LEU A 121 -37.14 -7.80 11.10
N VAL A 122 -38.25 -8.39 11.57
CA VAL A 122 -38.56 -9.80 11.35
C VAL A 122 -38.60 -10.17 9.88
N LYS A 123 -39.22 -9.30 9.06
CA LYS A 123 -39.30 -9.50 7.61
C LYS A 123 -37.90 -9.54 6.97
N ASN A 124 -36.96 -8.73 7.43
CA ASN A 124 -35.61 -8.68 6.87
C ASN A 124 -34.74 -9.86 7.38
N PHE A 125 -34.90 -10.27 8.65
CA PHE A 125 -34.08 -11.34 9.25
C PHE A 125 -34.52 -12.75 8.88
N PHE A 126 -35.82 -13.04 8.89
CA PHE A 126 -36.33 -14.42 8.93
C PHE A 126 -37.18 -14.83 7.73
N LEU A 127 -37.69 -13.89 6.95
CA LEU A 127 -38.72 -14.15 5.94
C LEU A 127 -38.24 -13.82 4.52
N THR A 128 -38.81 -14.52 3.54
CA THR A 128 -38.53 -14.28 2.13
C THR A 128 -39.26 -13.06 1.59
N SER A 129 -38.88 -12.58 0.40
CA SER A 129 -39.46 -11.40 -0.24
C SER A 129 -40.85 -11.62 -0.88
N GLU A 130 -41.39 -12.85 -0.82
CA GLU A 130 -42.66 -13.22 -1.46
C GLU A 130 -43.85 -12.44 -0.91
N ARG A 131 -44.77 -12.00 -1.78
CA ARG A 131 -45.96 -11.27 -1.32
C ARG A 131 -47.12 -12.23 -1.05
N SER A 132 -47.17 -12.74 0.18
CA SER A 132 -48.24 -13.63 0.67
C SER A 132 -48.88 -13.08 1.95
N LEU A 133 -50.20 -13.23 2.08
CA LEU A 133 -50.93 -12.95 3.33
C LEU A 133 -50.46 -13.87 4.47
N TRP A 134 -50.09 -15.12 4.14
CA TRP A 134 -49.55 -16.07 5.11
C TRP A 134 -48.21 -15.61 5.67
N ARG A 135 -47.31 -15.12 4.80
CA ARG A 135 -46.06 -14.50 5.24
C ARG A 135 -46.34 -13.32 6.18
N LYS A 136 -47.35 -12.50 5.88
CA LYS A 136 -47.69 -11.33 6.71
C LYS A 136 -48.26 -11.72 8.08
N ALA A 137 -48.99 -12.83 8.17
CA ALA A 137 -49.44 -13.39 9.44
C ALA A 137 -48.26 -13.92 10.27
N ASN A 138 -47.33 -14.63 9.65
CA ASN A 138 -46.10 -15.10 10.31
C ASN A 138 -45.23 -13.92 10.79
N GLU A 139 -45.09 -12.86 9.98
CA GLU A 139 -44.39 -11.63 10.36
C GLU A 139 -45.01 -10.99 11.61
N ALA A 140 -46.34 -10.97 11.70
CA ALA A 140 -47.05 -10.44 12.87
C ALA A 140 -46.83 -11.29 14.13
N LEU A 141 -46.90 -12.63 14.01
CA LEU A 141 -46.67 -13.55 15.12
C LEU A 141 -45.22 -13.47 15.62
N MET A 142 -44.24 -13.52 14.72
CA MET A 142 -42.83 -13.39 15.06
C MET A 142 -42.52 -12.02 15.68
N ALA A 143 -43.14 -10.93 15.20
CA ALA A 143 -42.97 -9.61 15.80
C ALA A 143 -43.45 -9.56 17.26
N LEU A 144 -44.56 -10.23 17.58
CA LEU A 144 -45.03 -10.37 18.97
C LEU A 144 -44.05 -11.19 19.83
N ILE A 145 -43.49 -12.26 19.28
CA ILE A 145 -42.52 -13.11 19.98
C ILE A 145 -41.23 -12.34 20.28
N VAL A 146 -40.70 -11.61 19.29
CA VAL A 146 -39.49 -10.79 19.45
C VAL A 146 -39.71 -9.73 20.54
N GLU A 147 -40.84 -9.03 20.51
CA GLU A 147 -41.18 -8.01 21.52
C GLU A 147 -41.49 -8.54 22.91
N ALA A 148 -41.80 -9.83 23.05
CA ALA A 148 -41.97 -10.47 24.34
C ALA A 148 -40.62 -10.91 24.96
N ARG A 149 -39.54 -10.92 24.17
CA ARG A 149 -38.23 -11.46 24.57
C ARG A 149 -37.12 -10.41 24.62
N TYR A 150 -37.25 -9.34 23.86
CA TYR A 150 -36.23 -8.29 23.72
C TYR A 150 -36.82 -6.92 24.01
N ASP A 151 -36.01 -6.07 24.63
CA ASP A 151 -36.40 -4.70 24.93
C ASP A 151 -36.42 -3.84 23.65
N LYS A 152 -37.16 -2.73 23.70
CA LYS A 152 -37.32 -1.82 22.56
C LYS A 152 -36.00 -1.28 22.03
N ASP A 153 -35.04 -1.06 22.92
CA ASP A 153 -33.73 -0.55 22.56
C ASP A 153 -32.89 -1.62 21.83
N GLU A 154 -32.96 -2.88 22.24
CA GLU A 154 -32.31 -4.01 21.54
C GLU A 154 -32.91 -4.22 20.15
N ILE A 155 -34.24 -4.13 20.04
CA ILE A 155 -34.95 -4.22 18.75
C ILE A 155 -34.51 -3.08 17.82
N LEU A 156 -34.40 -1.86 18.36
CA LEU A 156 -33.96 -0.70 17.58
C LEU A 156 -32.50 -0.82 17.15
N GLU A 157 -31.63 -1.35 18.02
CA GLU A 157 -30.23 -1.65 17.70
C GLU A 157 -30.13 -2.68 16.58
N ALA A 158 -30.82 -3.82 16.71
CA ALA A 158 -30.86 -4.86 15.69
C ALA A 158 -31.40 -4.31 14.36
N TYR A 159 -32.47 -3.50 14.41
CA TYR A 159 -33.03 -2.84 13.24
C TYR A 159 -32.02 -1.90 12.58
N ALA A 160 -31.32 -1.08 13.37
CA ALA A 160 -30.36 -0.13 12.86
C ALA A 160 -29.17 -0.81 12.15
N ASN A 161 -28.85 -2.05 12.52
CA ASN A 161 -27.76 -2.83 11.92
C ASN A 161 -28.20 -3.68 10.71
N GLU A 162 -29.48 -4.03 10.58
CA GLU A 162 -29.94 -4.99 9.56
C GLU A 162 -30.51 -4.34 8.29
N VAL A 163 -31.06 -3.13 8.40
CA VAL A 163 -31.82 -2.52 7.29
C VAL A 163 -30.99 -2.34 6.01
N TYR A 164 -31.55 -2.78 4.88
CA TYR A 164 -30.96 -2.56 3.56
C TYR A 164 -31.08 -1.08 3.14
N LEU A 165 -29.95 -0.41 2.95
CA LEU A 165 -29.86 1.03 2.67
C LEU A 165 -29.22 1.35 1.32
N GLY A 166 -28.64 0.37 0.61
CA GLY A 166 -28.05 0.61 -0.70
C GLY A 166 -27.37 -0.62 -1.30
N GLN A 167 -26.94 -0.49 -2.56
CA GLN A 167 -26.13 -1.48 -3.26
C GLN A 167 -24.82 -0.85 -3.70
N ASP A 168 -23.74 -1.62 -3.61
CA ASP A 168 -22.43 -1.29 -4.13
C ASP A 168 -21.86 -2.44 -4.95
N GLY A 169 -22.08 -2.42 -6.26
CA GLY A 169 -21.70 -3.53 -7.13
C GLY A 169 -22.49 -4.80 -6.78
N ASP A 170 -21.79 -5.88 -6.49
CA ASP A 170 -22.34 -7.16 -6.03
C ASP A 170 -22.62 -7.20 -4.51
N ARG A 171 -22.36 -6.11 -3.78
CA ARG A 171 -22.49 -6.02 -2.33
C ARG A 171 -23.72 -5.21 -1.89
N ALA A 172 -24.48 -5.76 -0.95
CA ALA A 172 -25.56 -5.07 -0.27
C ALA A 172 -25.04 -4.23 0.92
N ILE A 173 -25.55 -3.02 1.08
CA ILE A 173 -25.23 -2.11 2.18
C ILE A 173 -26.33 -2.24 3.23
N HIS A 174 -26.03 -2.97 4.30
CA HIS A 174 -26.92 -3.16 5.45
C HIS A 174 -26.48 -2.31 6.64
N GLY A 175 -27.45 -1.74 7.33
CA GLY A 175 -27.28 -0.97 8.55
C GLY A 175 -26.82 0.48 8.37
N PHE A 176 -27.22 1.34 9.32
CA PHE A 176 -26.92 2.77 9.29
C PHE A 176 -25.43 3.07 9.46
N GLY A 177 -24.70 2.26 10.23
CA GLY A 177 -23.26 2.42 10.42
C GLY A 177 -22.49 2.33 9.10
N LEU A 178 -22.74 1.26 8.32
CA LEU A 178 -22.06 1.12 7.03
C LEU A 178 -22.59 2.15 6.01
N ALA A 179 -23.89 2.43 6.03
CA ALA A 179 -24.48 3.42 5.14
C ALA A 179 -23.93 4.84 5.36
N SER A 180 -23.57 5.21 6.60
CA SER A 180 -22.97 6.52 6.89
C SER A 180 -21.61 6.66 6.20
N TRP A 181 -20.76 5.64 6.31
CA TRP A 181 -19.49 5.58 5.62
C TRP A 181 -19.67 5.53 4.10
N PHE A 182 -20.60 4.70 3.64
CA PHE A 182 -20.86 4.53 2.21
C PHE A 182 -21.31 5.82 1.56
N TYR A 183 -22.28 6.54 2.12
CA TYR A 183 -22.83 7.75 1.50
C TYR A 183 -22.08 9.03 1.85
N PHE A 184 -21.57 9.18 3.08
CA PHE A 184 -21.01 10.44 3.58
C PHE A 184 -19.52 10.36 3.93
N ASN A 185 -18.94 9.16 4.02
CA ASN A 185 -17.56 8.94 4.48
C ASN A 185 -17.32 9.52 5.89
N ARG A 186 -18.30 9.34 6.78
CA ARG A 186 -18.28 9.82 8.16
C ARG A 186 -18.90 8.77 9.09
N PRO A 187 -18.45 8.67 10.35
CA PRO A 187 -19.11 7.86 11.37
C PRO A 187 -20.57 8.28 11.55
N LEU A 188 -21.42 7.33 11.95
CA LEU A 188 -22.86 7.57 12.14
C LEU A 188 -23.13 8.69 13.16
N GLY A 189 -22.38 8.69 14.28
CA GLY A 189 -22.44 9.71 15.33
C GLY A 189 -22.20 11.14 14.85
N GLU A 190 -21.49 11.32 13.74
CA GLU A 190 -21.14 12.64 13.20
C GLU A 190 -22.10 13.16 12.14
N LEU A 191 -23.07 12.34 11.72
CA LEU A 191 -24.03 12.76 10.71
C LEU A 191 -24.90 13.90 11.23
N LYS A 192 -25.25 14.80 10.32
CA LYS A 192 -26.15 15.92 10.59
C LYS A 192 -27.58 15.48 10.33
N LEU A 193 -28.53 16.24 10.89
CA LEU A 193 -29.98 16.01 10.75
C LEU A 193 -30.46 15.71 9.31
N HIS A 194 -29.95 16.44 8.31
CA HIS A 194 -30.33 16.23 6.90
C HIS A 194 -29.73 14.96 6.29
N GLU A 195 -28.59 14.49 6.81
CA GLU A 195 -27.90 13.28 6.38
C GLU A 195 -28.58 12.04 6.98
N THR A 196 -28.94 12.07 8.27
CA THR A 196 -29.73 10.98 8.88
C THR A 196 -31.13 10.87 8.28
N ALA A 197 -31.80 12.00 8.04
CA ALA A 197 -33.09 12.02 7.36
C ALA A 197 -33.00 11.48 5.92
N LEU A 198 -31.84 11.64 5.27
CA LEU A 198 -31.59 11.01 3.98
C LEU A 198 -31.48 9.50 4.12
N LEU A 199 -30.72 8.98 5.09
CA LEU A 199 -30.61 7.53 5.30
C LEU A 199 -31.97 6.89 5.61
N VAL A 200 -32.76 7.51 6.50
CA VAL A 200 -34.13 7.05 6.81
C VAL A 200 -35.03 7.08 5.57
N ALA A 201 -34.88 8.09 4.70
CA ALA A 201 -35.61 8.15 3.45
C ALA A 201 -35.34 6.95 2.51
N LEU A 202 -34.15 6.32 2.60
CA LEU A 202 -33.78 5.17 1.77
C LEU A 202 -34.49 3.87 2.19
N LEU A 203 -34.95 3.74 3.44
CA LEU A 203 -35.65 2.54 3.92
C LEU A 203 -36.88 2.18 3.08
N LYS A 204 -37.57 3.19 2.56
CA LYS A 204 -38.74 2.98 1.71
C LYS A 204 -38.41 2.29 0.37
N GLY A 205 -37.17 2.42 -0.09
CA GLY A 205 -36.70 1.85 -1.34
C GLY A 205 -35.32 2.37 -1.71
N ALA A 206 -34.27 1.72 -1.20
CA ALA A 206 -32.90 2.18 -1.30
C ALA A 206 -32.42 2.36 -2.75
N SER A 207 -32.77 1.45 -3.65
CA SER A 207 -32.44 1.56 -5.08
C SER A 207 -33.21 2.67 -5.78
N TYR A 208 -34.51 2.84 -5.46
CA TYR A 208 -35.37 3.83 -6.11
C TYR A 208 -35.04 5.27 -5.68
N TYR A 209 -34.68 5.46 -4.41
CA TYR A 209 -34.28 6.73 -3.82
C TYR A 209 -32.76 6.91 -3.76
N ASN A 210 -31.99 6.12 -4.53
CA ASN A 210 -30.54 6.18 -4.50
C ASN A 210 -30.06 7.62 -4.79
N PRO A 211 -29.39 8.31 -3.83
CA PRO A 211 -29.09 9.73 -3.94
C PRO A 211 -27.99 10.05 -4.96
N ARG A 212 -27.24 9.04 -5.43
CA ARG A 212 -26.23 9.19 -6.47
C ARG A 212 -26.81 9.07 -7.88
N VAL A 213 -27.82 8.21 -8.05
CA VAL A 213 -28.45 7.93 -9.35
C VAL A 213 -29.69 8.80 -9.55
N HIS A 214 -30.46 9.04 -8.50
CA HIS A 214 -31.73 9.75 -8.50
C HIS A 214 -31.78 10.86 -7.42
N PRO A 215 -30.89 11.87 -7.52
CA PRO A 215 -30.75 12.90 -6.48
C PRO A 215 -32.04 13.67 -6.21
N GLU A 216 -32.84 13.97 -7.23
CA GLU A 216 -34.10 14.70 -7.05
C GLU A 216 -35.15 13.89 -6.27
N ARG A 217 -35.29 12.59 -6.56
CA ARG A 217 -36.19 11.70 -5.82
C ARG A 217 -35.74 11.59 -4.36
N ALA A 218 -34.44 11.40 -4.14
CA ALA A 218 -33.85 11.30 -2.82
C ALA A 218 -34.05 12.58 -2.01
N ARG A 219 -33.84 13.75 -2.62
CA ARG A 219 -34.07 15.06 -1.99
C ARG A 219 -35.52 15.26 -1.59
N LYS A 220 -36.47 14.97 -2.49
CA LYS A 220 -37.90 15.07 -2.20
C LYS A 220 -38.30 14.16 -1.03
N ARG A 221 -37.80 12.92 -1.01
CA ARG A 221 -38.10 11.96 0.06
C ARG A 221 -37.47 12.36 1.40
N ARG A 222 -36.20 12.79 1.42
CA ARG A 222 -35.54 13.32 2.61
C ARG A 222 -36.28 14.53 3.19
N ASN A 223 -36.73 15.44 2.32
CA ASN A 223 -37.46 16.62 2.76
C ASN A 223 -38.82 16.26 3.37
N LEU A 224 -39.48 15.21 2.87
CA LEU A 224 -40.70 14.67 3.48
C LEU A 224 -40.44 14.08 4.88
N VAL A 225 -39.33 13.36 5.08
CA VAL A 225 -38.94 12.87 6.42
C VAL A 225 -38.76 14.04 7.39
N LEU A 226 -38.03 15.09 6.98
CA LEU A 226 -37.85 16.30 7.79
C LEU A 226 -39.18 17.01 8.11
N GLU A 227 -40.11 17.05 7.15
CA GLU A 227 -41.44 17.63 7.36
C GLU A 227 -42.26 16.80 8.36
N LEU A 228 -42.20 15.47 8.27
CA LEU A 228 -42.86 14.58 9.23
C LEU A 228 -42.29 14.74 10.64
N MET A 229 -40.97 14.86 10.78
CA MET A 229 -40.32 15.13 12.06
C MET A 229 -40.82 16.44 12.68
N ALA A 230 -40.95 17.50 11.87
CA ALA A 230 -41.45 18.79 12.33
C ALA A 230 -42.93 18.73 12.74
N LYS A 231 -43.78 18.14 11.90
CA LYS A 231 -45.23 17.99 12.15
C LYS A 231 -45.52 17.18 13.42
N GLN A 232 -44.64 16.26 13.76
CA GLN A 232 -44.77 15.39 14.93
C GLN A 232 -44.07 15.93 16.17
N GLY A 233 -43.41 17.09 16.08
CA GLY A 233 -42.78 17.78 17.21
C GLY A 233 -41.38 17.28 17.58
N PHE A 234 -40.75 16.42 16.77
CA PHE A 234 -39.37 15.96 17.02
C PHE A 234 -38.32 17.06 16.76
N ILE A 235 -38.62 18.00 15.87
CA ILE A 235 -37.77 19.16 15.56
C ILE A 235 -38.65 20.40 15.34
N SER A 236 -38.09 21.59 15.49
CA SER A 236 -38.81 22.83 15.17
C SER A 236 -39.01 23.00 13.65
N PRO A 237 -40.08 23.69 13.20
CA PRO A 237 -40.29 24.00 11.79
C PRO A 237 -39.12 24.76 11.14
N GLU A 238 -38.45 25.64 11.90
CA GLU A 238 -37.29 26.42 11.46
C GLU A 238 -36.11 25.50 11.19
N ARG A 239 -35.82 24.57 12.11
CA ARG A 239 -34.73 23.59 11.98
C ARG A 239 -34.96 22.65 10.80
N ALA A 240 -36.21 22.26 10.56
CA ALA A 240 -36.59 21.46 9.40
C ALA A 240 -36.33 22.22 8.08
N ARG A 241 -36.74 23.49 7.99
CA ARG A 241 -36.50 24.35 6.82
C ARG A 241 -35.01 24.55 6.55
N GLU A 242 -34.21 24.76 7.59
CA GLU A 242 -32.74 24.86 7.46
C GLU A 242 -32.15 23.56 6.90
N ALA A 243 -32.52 22.42 7.48
CA ALA A 243 -32.06 21.11 7.03
C ALA A 243 -32.48 20.79 5.59
N GLN A 244 -33.68 21.19 5.15
CA GLN A 244 -34.17 21.01 3.79
C GLN A 244 -33.36 21.79 2.73
N ARG A 245 -32.82 22.97 3.10
CA ARG A 245 -31.97 23.78 2.21
C ARG A 245 -30.57 23.19 1.99
N ARG A 246 -30.11 22.31 2.89
CA ARG A 246 -28.80 21.66 2.75
C ARG A 246 -28.76 20.72 1.54
N PRO A 247 -27.61 20.60 0.84
CA PRO A 247 -27.43 19.61 -0.21
C PRO A 247 -27.55 18.18 0.34
N LEU A 248 -27.61 17.18 -0.53
CA LEU A 248 -27.69 15.78 -0.10
C LEU A 248 -26.42 15.29 0.61
N GLY A 249 -25.28 15.99 0.52
CA GLY A 249 -24.05 15.65 1.24
C GLY A 249 -23.33 14.38 0.75
N VAL A 250 -23.89 13.64 -0.21
CA VAL A 250 -23.34 12.37 -0.69
C VAL A 250 -22.02 12.54 -1.44
N VAL A 251 -21.07 11.67 -1.15
CA VAL A 251 -19.80 11.60 -1.89
C VAL A 251 -20.05 11.13 -3.34
N LYS A 252 -19.48 11.88 -4.31
CA LYS A 252 -19.74 11.69 -5.76
C LYS A 252 -19.10 10.44 -6.38
N GLN A 253 -18.08 9.86 -5.77
CA GLN A 253 -17.40 8.68 -6.33
C GLN A 253 -18.10 7.38 -5.92
N LYS A 254 -18.36 6.49 -6.90
CA LYS A 254 -18.57 5.05 -6.64
C LYS A 254 -17.29 4.52 -6.02
N ARG A 255 -17.26 4.38 -4.71
CA ARG A 255 -16.13 3.79 -3.98
C ARG A 255 -16.59 2.39 -3.63
N HIS A 256 -16.10 1.40 -4.38
CA HIS A 256 -16.36 0.00 -4.10
C HIS A 256 -15.94 -0.33 -2.67
N GLY A 257 -16.75 -1.14 -2.00
CA GLY A 257 -16.65 -1.56 -0.61
C GLY A 257 -15.39 -2.26 -0.18
N GLY A 258 -14.50 -2.59 -1.12
CA GLY A 258 -13.20 -3.18 -0.83
C GLY A 258 -12.19 -2.22 -0.19
N GLY A 259 -12.63 -1.10 0.36
CA GLY A 259 -11.78 -0.06 0.91
C GLY A 259 -11.13 0.86 -0.14
N ARG A 260 -10.53 1.95 0.32
CA ARG A 260 -9.54 2.69 -0.46
C ARG A 260 -8.38 1.71 -0.77
N HIS A 261 -7.84 1.74 -2.00
CA HIS A 261 -6.62 1.01 -2.39
C HIS A 261 -6.78 -0.54 -2.48
N PRO A 262 -7.58 -1.05 -3.45
CA PRO A 262 -7.90 -2.48 -3.57
C PRO A 262 -6.68 -3.39 -3.68
N ALA A 263 -5.61 -2.94 -4.34
CA ALA A 263 -4.38 -3.71 -4.48
C ALA A 263 -3.66 -3.93 -3.13
N PHE A 264 -3.71 -2.94 -2.23
CA PHE A 264 -3.16 -3.07 -0.88
C PHE A 264 -4.06 -3.95 -0.01
N ILE A 265 -5.38 -3.82 -0.12
CA ILE A 265 -6.33 -4.66 0.62
C ILE A 265 -6.22 -6.13 0.21
N ASP A 266 -5.93 -6.43 -1.07
CA ASP A 266 -5.61 -7.79 -1.51
C ASP A 266 -4.35 -8.34 -0.81
N LEU A 267 -3.29 -7.53 -0.65
CA LEU A 267 -2.11 -7.93 0.13
C LEU A 267 -2.48 -8.22 1.59
N VAL A 268 -3.28 -7.36 2.24
CA VAL A 268 -3.77 -7.59 3.61
C VAL A 268 -4.56 -8.90 3.70
N ARG A 269 -5.49 -9.16 2.78
CA ARG A 269 -6.28 -10.40 2.75
C ARG A 269 -5.42 -11.66 2.57
N ARG A 270 -4.38 -11.58 1.73
CA ARG A 270 -3.45 -12.70 1.54
C ARG A 270 -2.58 -12.93 2.77
N GLN A 271 -2.12 -11.86 3.42
CA GLN A 271 -1.38 -11.98 4.66
C GLN A 271 -2.25 -12.58 5.77
N LEU A 272 -3.50 -12.11 5.93
CA LEU A 272 -4.45 -12.67 6.89
C LEU A 272 -4.63 -14.18 6.71
N ARG A 273 -4.89 -14.64 5.48
CA ARG A 273 -5.08 -16.07 5.18
C ARG A 273 -3.82 -16.92 5.35
N ARG A 274 -2.64 -16.32 5.18
CA ARG A 274 -1.36 -17.02 5.33
C ARG A 274 -1.00 -17.21 6.80
N ASP A 275 -1.29 -16.19 7.60
CA ASP A 275 -0.70 -16.04 8.93
C ASP A 275 -1.69 -16.28 10.08
N TYR A 276 -3.01 -16.24 9.82
CA TYR A 276 -4.05 -16.49 10.83
C TYR A 276 -4.95 -17.64 10.42
N ARG A 277 -5.44 -18.35 11.43
CA ARG A 277 -6.50 -19.35 11.25
C ARG A 277 -7.81 -18.63 10.99
N GLU A 278 -8.66 -19.18 10.12
CA GLU A 278 -9.95 -18.55 9.82
C GLU A 278 -10.80 -18.38 11.09
N GLU A 279 -10.73 -19.35 12.01
CA GLU A 279 -11.41 -19.30 13.32
C GLU A 279 -11.07 -18.03 14.13
N ASP A 280 -9.81 -17.62 14.18
CA ASP A 280 -9.36 -16.45 14.95
C ASP A 280 -9.88 -15.14 14.34
N LEU A 281 -10.24 -15.18 13.05
CA LEU A 281 -10.76 -14.05 12.29
C LEU A 281 -12.30 -13.97 12.27
N THR A 282 -13.00 -14.91 12.91
CA THR A 282 -14.47 -14.93 12.98
C THR A 282 -15.06 -14.12 14.13
N SER A 283 -14.23 -13.64 15.05
CA SER A 283 -14.68 -12.82 16.17
C SER A 283 -15.32 -11.52 15.66
N GLU A 284 -16.49 -11.17 16.16
CA GLU A 284 -17.14 -9.90 15.81
C GLU A 284 -16.27 -8.72 16.29
N GLY A 285 -16.12 -7.69 15.44
CA GLY A 285 -15.52 -6.41 15.82
C GLY A 285 -13.98 -6.31 15.77
N LEU A 286 -13.29 -7.21 15.06
CA LEU A 286 -11.84 -7.10 14.87
C LEU A 286 -11.42 -5.79 14.20
N ARG A 287 -10.32 -5.21 14.70
CA ARG A 287 -9.66 -4.04 14.12
C ARG A 287 -8.29 -4.43 13.60
N ILE A 288 -8.07 -4.19 12.31
CA ILE A 288 -6.81 -4.52 11.62
C ILE A 288 -6.05 -3.23 11.38
N PHE A 289 -4.91 -3.08 12.06
CA PHE A 289 -4.00 -1.96 11.89
C PHE A 289 -2.96 -2.33 10.82
N THR A 290 -2.94 -1.56 9.73
CA THR A 290 -2.08 -1.82 8.58
C THR A 290 -0.89 -0.87 8.53
N THR A 291 0.06 -1.20 7.67
CA THR A 291 1.26 -0.37 7.38
C THR A 291 1.00 0.70 6.31
N LEU A 292 -0.22 0.77 5.76
CA LEU A 292 -0.54 1.69 4.67
C LEU A 292 -0.30 3.13 5.10
N ASP A 293 0.44 3.87 4.29
CA ASP A 293 0.53 5.31 4.32
C ASP A 293 -0.40 5.89 3.24
N PRO A 294 -1.59 6.41 3.62
CA PRO A 294 -2.56 6.88 2.63
C PRO A 294 -2.06 8.08 1.81
N TRP A 295 -1.16 8.90 2.38
CA TRP A 295 -0.58 10.02 1.66
C TRP A 295 0.40 9.50 0.61
N ALA A 296 1.32 8.62 0.99
CA ALA A 296 2.29 8.03 0.07
C ALA A 296 1.60 7.26 -1.06
N GLN A 297 0.54 6.53 -0.74
CA GLN A 297 -0.28 5.81 -1.72
C GLN A 297 -0.92 6.75 -2.76
N VAL A 298 -1.49 7.88 -2.32
CA VAL A 298 -2.06 8.87 -3.24
C VAL A 298 -0.98 9.51 -4.12
N GLN A 299 0.21 9.79 -3.57
CA GLN A 299 1.32 10.32 -4.37
C GLN A 299 1.82 9.31 -5.40
N LEU A 300 1.96 8.04 -5.01
CA LEU A 300 2.33 6.95 -5.89
C LEU A 300 1.35 6.82 -7.05
N ASP A 301 0.05 6.69 -6.76
CA ASP A 301 -0.97 6.50 -7.79
C ASP A 301 -1.00 7.68 -8.80
N ARG A 302 -0.84 8.92 -8.31
CA ARG A 302 -0.74 10.12 -9.17
C ARG A 302 0.54 10.12 -10.02
N ALA A 303 1.68 9.75 -9.43
CA ALA A 303 2.96 9.70 -10.12
C ALA A 303 2.96 8.64 -11.24
N LEU A 304 2.34 7.48 -10.99
CA LEU A 304 2.19 6.40 -11.96
C LEU A 304 1.26 6.81 -13.11
N ASP A 305 0.03 7.29 -12.84
CA ASP A 305 -0.91 7.68 -13.91
C ASP A 305 -0.31 8.79 -14.80
N ALA A 306 0.25 9.84 -14.19
CA ALA A 306 0.86 10.93 -14.93
C ALA A 306 2.12 10.50 -15.69
N GLY A 307 2.93 9.62 -15.10
CA GLY A 307 4.14 9.07 -15.70
C GLY A 307 3.83 8.21 -16.92
N LEU A 308 2.90 7.27 -16.78
CA LEU A 308 2.51 6.31 -17.81
C LEU A 308 1.92 7.02 -19.04
N ARG A 309 1.02 7.99 -18.84
CA ARG A 309 0.48 8.83 -19.93
C ARG A 309 1.57 9.57 -20.70
N ARG A 310 2.60 10.07 -20.00
CA ARG A 310 3.73 10.76 -20.64
C ARG A 310 4.61 9.78 -21.42
N LEU A 311 4.86 8.59 -20.89
CA LEU A 311 5.61 7.54 -21.60
C LEU A 311 4.91 7.13 -22.90
N GLU A 312 3.60 6.86 -22.84
CA GLU A 312 2.81 6.51 -24.02
C GLU A 312 2.86 7.61 -25.08
N LYS A 313 2.66 8.88 -24.66
CA LYS A 313 2.74 10.03 -25.57
C LYS A 313 4.13 10.17 -26.19
N ALA A 314 5.20 10.06 -25.39
CA ALA A 314 6.58 10.19 -25.86
C ALA A 314 6.96 9.07 -26.85
N ARG A 315 6.40 7.87 -26.68
CA ARG A 315 6.62 6.71 -27.55
C ARG A 315 5.59 6.55 -28.67
N LYS A 316 4.67 7.51 -28.82
CA LYS A 316 3.57 7.46 -29.80
C LYS A 316 2.72 6.17 -29.68
N LEU A 317 2.58 5.65 -28.47
CA LEU A 317 1.72 4.49 -28.17
C LEU A 317 0.27 4.95 -27.97
N LYS A 318 -0.69 4.08 -28.30
CA LYS A 318 -2.10 4.34 -28.02
C LYS A 318 -2.30 4.48 -26.49
N PRO A 319 -3.12 5.42 -25.99
CA PRO A 319 -3.39 5.52 -24.56
C PRO A 319 -3.94 4.21 -23.99
N GLY A 320 -3.45 3.79 -22.82
CA GLY A 320 -3.84 2.53 -22.18
C GLY A 320 -3.15 1.29 -22.75
N THR A 321 -2.09 1.47 -23.54
CA THR A 321 -1.27 0.37 -24.06
C THR A 321 -0.37 -0.21 -22.98
N LEU A 322 0.20 0.65 -22.13
CA LEU A 322 1.11 0.23 -21.07
C LEU A 322 0.34 0.01 -19.78
N GLU A 323 0.79 -1.00 -19.03
CA GLU A 323 0.43 -1.26 -17.65
C GLU A 323 1.62 -1.03 -16.72
N THR A 324 1.35 -0.89 -15.43
CA THR A 324 2.38 -0.68 -14.42
C THR A 324 2.00 -1.31 -13.09
N ALA A 325 2.99 -1.53 -12.24
CA ALA A 325 2.83 -1.94 -10.86
C ALA A 325 3.94 -1.31 -10.04
N ALA A 326 3.64 -1.00 -8.78
CA ALA A 326 4.65 -0.49 -7.87
C ALA A 326 4.41 -0.92 -6.43
N VAL A 327 5.51 -1.09 -5.70
CA VAL A 327 5.52 -1.38 -4.27
C VAL A 327 6.50 -0.41 -3.61
N LEU A 328 6.05 0.28 -2.57
CA LEU A 328 6.86 1.12 -1.70
C LEU A 328 6.92 0.51 -0.31
N VAL A 329 8.12 0.42 0.23
CA VAL A 329 8.45 -0.29 1.47
C VAL A 329 9.30 0.61 2.35
N SER A 330 9.11 0.54 3.67
CA SER A 330 10.09 1.03 4.64
C SER A 330 11.26 0.06 4.73
N PRO A 331 12.49 0.43 4.33
CA PRO A 331 13.63 -0.50 4.23
C PRO A 331 13.93 -1.27 5.53
N GLN A 332 13.90 -0.58 6.66
CA GLN A 332 14.31 -1.09 7.96
C GLN A 332 13.26 -2.05 8.55
N GLU A 333 11.98 -1.68 8.47
CA GLU A 333 10.89 -2.45 9.09
C GLU A 333 10.25 -3.49 8.15
N GLY A 334 10.58 -3.47 6.85
CA GLY A 334 9.93 -4.32 5.85
C GLY A 334 8.44 -4.00 5.66
N GLU A 335 7.99 -2.81 6.05
CA GLU A 335 6.58 -2.44 5.99
C GLU A 335 6.20 -1.94 4.60
N VAL A 336 5.22 -2.58 3.97
CA VAL A 336 4.66 -2.11 2.70
C VAL A 336 3.81 -0.88 3.00
N ARG A 337 4.27 0.31 2.61
CA ARG A 337 3.61 1.58 2.92
C ARG A 337 2.70 2.08 1.78
N ALA A 338 2.96 1.65 0.55
CA ALA A 338 2.05 1.86 -0.57
C ALA A 338 2.21 0.76 -1.62
N LEU A 339 1.12 0.39 -2.28
CA LEU A 339 1.10 -0.65 -3.30
C LEU A 339 0.07 -0.31 -4.38
N SER A 340 0.51 -0.32 -5.63
CA SER A 340 -0.33 -0.06 -6.80
C SER A 340 -0.25 -1.25 -7.76
N GLY A 341 -1.40 -1.88 -8.01
CA GLY A 341 -1.52 -3.12 -8.79
C GLY A 341 -1.77 -2.93 -10.29
N GLY A 342 -1.82 -1.69 -10.78
CA GLY A 342 -2.19 -1.41 -12.16
C GLY A 342 -2.20 0.08 -12.48
N ARG A 343 -2.39 0.42 -13.75
CA ARG A 343 -2.61 1.79 -14.21
C ARG A 343 -3.78 2.49 -13.49
N ARG A 344 -4.85 1.74 -13.21
CA ARG A 344 -6.04 2.23 -12.49
C ARG A 344 -5.96 1.83 -11.03
N ALA A 345 -5.63 2.79 -10.17
CA ALA A 345 -5.48 2.56 -8.73
C ALA A 345 -6.75 2.06 -8.04
N ASP A 346 -7.93 2.36 -8.58
CA ASP A 346 -9.25 1.97 -8.06
C ASP A 346 -9.78 0.65 -8.63
N PHE A 347 -9.02 -0.01 -9.51
CA PHE A 347 -9.44 -1.26 -10.13
C PHE A 347 -9.17 -2.45 -9.21
N ALA A 348 -10.24 -3.06 -8.69
CA ALA A 348 -10.21 -4.30 -7.92
C ALA A 348 -10.24 -5.53 -8.85
N GLY A 349 -9.13 -5.80 -9.53
CA GLY A 349 -8.98 -6.95 -10.42
C GLY A 349 -7.59 -7.56 -10.33
N PHE A 350 -6.95 -7.82 -11.48
CA PHE A 350 -5.61 -8.42 -11.51
C PHE A 350 -4.57 -7.51 -10.86
N ASN A 351 -4.02 -7.96 -9.72
CA ASN A 351 -3.08 -7.19 -8.91
C ASN A 351 -1.64 -7.44 -9.35
N ARG A 352 -1.15 -6.64 -10.29
CA ARG A 352 0.17 -6.86 -10.91
C ARG A 352 1.34 -6.74 -9.92
N ALA A 353 1.17 -6.01 -8.81
CA ALA A 353 2.18 -5.93 -7.77
C ALA A 353 2.44 -7.28 -7.08
N LEU A 354 1.42 -8.15 -7.05
CA LEU A 354 1.48 -9.47 -6.41
C LEU A 354 1.55 -10.61 -7.43
N ASP A 355 0.81 -10.50 -8.52
CA ASP A 355 0.50 -11.61 -9.43
C ASP A 355 1.19 -11.53 -10.80
N ALA A 356 1.71 -10.36 -11.21
CA ALA A 356 2.41 -10.25 -12.49
C ALA A 356 3.84 -10.77 -12.35
N VAL A 357 3.98 -12.08 -12.51
CA VAL A 357 5.26 -12.79 -12.48
C VAL A 357 5.95 -12.62 -13.83
N ARG A 358 6.96 -11.74 -13.89
CA ARG A 358 7.66 -11.38 -15.13
C ARG A 358 9.17 -11.55 -14.98
N PRO A 359 9.90 -11.88 -16.05
CA PRO A 359 11.36 -11.88 -16.00
C PRO A 359 11.87 -10.52 -15.48
N VAL A 360 12.80 -10.53 -14.55
CA VAL A 360 13.30 -9.30 -13.90
C VAL A 360 14.56 -8.73 -14.56
N GLY A 361 15.19 -9.53 -15.44
CA GLY A 361 16.41 -9.14 -16.15
C GLY A 361 17.52 -8.74 -15.18
N SER A 362 18.20 -7.63 -15.49
CA SER A 362 19.38 -7.18 -14.73
C SER A 362 19.15 -6.83 -13.24
N LEU A 363 17.92 -6.93 -12.71
CA LEU A 363 17.68 -6.75 -11.28
C LEU A 363 18.26 -7.85 -10.39
N ILE A 364 18.63 -9.03 -10.92
CA ILE A 364 19.30 -10.08 -10.15
C ILE A 364 20.79 -9.79 -9.90
N LYS A 365 21.44 -8.98 -10.76
CA LYS A 365 22.87 -8.75 -10.71
C LYS A 365 23.39 -8.32 -9.33
N PRO A 366 22.76 -7.38 -8.60
CA PRO A 366 23.25 -6.99 -7.27
C PRO A 366 23.44 -8.16 -6.30
N ALA A 367 22.61 -9.20 -6.36
CA ALA A 367 22.78 -10.39 -5.52
C ALA A 367 24.04 -11.20 -5.90
N ILE A 368 24.38 -11.27 -7.18
CA ILE A 368 25.61 -11.92 -7.68
C ILE A 368 26.84 -11.14 -7.23
N TYR A 369 26.78 -9.81 -7.31
CA TYR A 369 27.89 -8.96 -6.91
C TYR A 369 28.06 -8.95 -5.39
N LEU A 370 26.96 -9.03 -4.63
CA LEU A 370 27.02 -9.25 -3.18
C LEU A 370 27.70 -10.57 -2.83
N LEU A 371 27.41 -11.65 -3.57
CA LEU A 371 28.08 -12.95 -3.38
C LEU A 371 29.59 -12.85 -3.55
N ALA A 372 30.01 -12.11 -4.58
CA ALA A 372 31.43 -11.86 -4.85
C ALA A 372 32.07 -11.06 -3.72
N LEU A 373 31.47 -9.93 -3.36
CA LEU A 373 31.99 -9.02 -2.31
C LEU A 373 31.97 -9.65 -0.91
N SER A 374 31.19 -10.71 -0.71
CA SER A 374 31.21 -11.52 0.52
C SER A 374 32.43 -12.45 0.59
N GLN A 375 33.27 -12.49 -0.45
CA GLN A 375 34.54 -13.21 -0.50
C GLN A 375 35.69 -12.21 -0.71
N PRO A 376 36.02 -11.36 0.29
CA PRO A 376 36.96 -10.25 0.13
C PRO A 376 38.39 -10.69 -0.24
N GLN A 377 38.74 -11.94 0.04
CA GLN A 377 40.02 -12.54 -0.37
C GLN A 377 40.13 -12.80 -1.89
N ARG A 378 38.99 -12.74 -2.61
CA ARG A 378 38.91 -13.02 -4.06
C ARG A 378 38.41 -11.82 -4.85
N TYR A 379 37.44 -11.08 -4.31
CA TYR A 379 36.80 -9.97 -5.02
C TYR A 379 36.72 -8.72 -4.18
N THR A 380 37.08 -7.60 -4.82
CA THR A 380 36.88 -6.24 -4.35
C THR A 380 36.15 -5.45 -5.43
N LEU A 381 35.79 -4.21 -5.15
CA LEU A 381 35.23 -3.32 -6.18
C LEU A 381 36.20 -3.08 -7.33
N MET A 382 37.52 -3.22 -7.10
CA MET A 382 38.57 -3.04 -8.11
C MET A 382 39.02 -4.34 -8.79
N THR A 383 38.41 -5.48 -8.48
CA THR A 383 38.73 -6.73 -9.18
C THR A 383 38.32 -6.61 -10.65
N PHE A 384 39.27 -6.85 -11.57
CA PHE A 384 38.99 -6.83 -13.00
C PHE A 384 38.28 -8.10 -13.46
N LEU A 385 37.12 -7.92 -14.09
CA LEU A 385 36.28 -8.97 -14.66
C LEU A 385 36.44 -9.01 -16.17
N LYS A 386 36.39 -10.22 -16.74
CA LYS A 386 36.37 -10.41 -18.19
C LYS A 386 35.00 -10.06 -18.76
N ASP A 387 34.95 -9.10 -19.67
CA ASP A 387 33.79 -8.72 -20.48
C ASP A 387 33.99 -9.17 -21.94
N GLU A 388 34.12 -10.49 -22.12
CA GLU A 388 34.44 -11.14 -23.39
C GLU A 388 33.35 -12.14 -23.81
N PRO A 389 33.19 -12.45 -25.11
CA PRO A 389 32.13 -13.33 -25.59
C PRO A 389 32.09 -14.70 -24.90
N VAL A 390 30.92 -15.07 -24.39
CA VAL A 390 30.69 -16.37 -23.73
C VAL A 390 29.94 -17.31 -24.68
N ARG A 391 30.35 -18.58 -24.70
CA ARG A 391 29.72 -19.64 -25.52
C ARG A 391 29.54 -20.89 -24.68
N LEU A 392 28.29 -21.20 -24.31
CA LEU A 392 27.96 -22.40 -23.53
C LEU A 392 26.98 -23.27 -24.29
N LYS A 393 27.16 -24.59 -24.27
CA LYS A 393 26.18 -25.53 -24.82
C LYS A 393 25.20 -25.96 -23.72
N ASP A 394 23.91 -25.98 -24.04
CA ASP A 394 22.90 -26.58 -23.16
C ASP A 394 22.91 -28.12 -23.26
N ALA A 395 22.12 -28.78 -22.42
CA ALA A 395 22.01 -30.25 -22.40
C ALA A 395 21.45 -30.85 -23.70
N ARG A 396 20.88 -30.04 -24.60
CA ARG A 396 20.36 -30.43 -25.91
C ARG A 396 21.33 -30.07 -27.05
N GLY A 397 22.52 -29.54 -26.72
CA GLY A 397 23.53 -29.13 -27.69
C GLY A 397 23.32 -27.72 -28.29
N ASN A 398 22.28 -26.99 -27.88
CA ASN A 398 22.05 -25.63 -28.34
C ASN A 398 23.08 -24.68 -27.74
N LEU A 399 23.57 -23.75 -28.56
CA LEU A 399 24.60 -22.81 -28.15
C LEU A 399 23.98 -21.53 -27.58
N TRP A 400 24.19 -21.27 -26.31
CA TRP A 400 23.85 -20.02 -25.64
C TRP A 400 25.00 -19.01 -25.77
N LYS A 401 24.70 -17.86 -26.39
CA LYS A 401 25.62 -16.75 -26.64
C LYS A 401 25.00 -15.45 -26.12
N PRO A 402 25.21 -15.09 -24.84
CA PRO A 402 24.76 -13.81 -24.34
C PRO A 402 25.57 -12.68 -24.98
N GLU A 403 25.01 -11.47 -24.99
CA GLU A 403 25.67 -10.26 -25.47
C GLU A 403 25.41 -9.10 -24.51
N ASN A 404 26.28 -8.10 -24.52
CA ASN A 404 26.02 -6.82 -23.88
C ASN A 404 24.95 -6.03 -24.65
N TYR A 405 24.26 -5.14 -23.94
CA TYR A 405 23.17 -4.34 -24.51
C TYR A 405 23.65 -3.39 -25.63
N ASP A 406 24.89 -2.94 -25.57
CA ASP A 406 25.54 -2.11 -26.60
C ASP A 406 26.23 -2.93 -27.70
N HIS A 407 26.13 -4.26 -27.65
CA HIS A 407 26.77 -5.20 -28.56
C HIS A 407 28.30 -5.09 -28.64
N ARG A 408 28.94 -4.59 -27.56
CA ARG A 408 30.39 -4.47 -27.46
C ARG A 408 30.96 -5.31 -26.31
N SER A 409 32.19 -5.77 -26.49
CA SER A 409 33.01 -6.35 -25.42
C SER A 409 33.97 -5.28 -24.92
N HIS A 410 34.10 -5.15 -23.61
CA HIS A 410 34.90 -4.10 -22.97
C HIS A 410 36.26 -4.61 -22.46
N GLY A 411 36.60 -5.89 -22.72
CA GLY A 411 37.86 -6.47 -22.28
C GLY A 411 37.86 -6.69 -20.77
N LEU A 412 38.87 -6.18 -20.06
CA LEU A 412 38.92 -6.23 -18.60
C LEU A 412 38.29 -4.97 -18.02
N VAL A 413 37.29 -5.12 -17.16
CA VAL A 413 36.57 -4.02 -16.51
C VAL A 413 36.55 -4.20 -15.00
N PRO A 414 36.73 -3.14 -14.19
CA PRO A 414 36.56 -3.24 -12.75
C PRO A 414 35.14 -3.73 -12.37
N LEU A 415 35.04 -4.50 -11.29
CA LEU A 415 33.78 -5.04 -10.79
C LEU A 415 32.74 -3.93 -10.56
N HIS A 416 33.17 -2.78 -10.01
CA HIS A 416 32.25 -1.67 -9.79
C HIS A 416 31.66 -1.12 -11.11
N GLU A 417 32.48 -0.93 -12.15
CA GLU A 417 32.02 -0.46 -13.46
C GLU A 417 31.08 -1.46 -14.13
N ALA A 418 31.40 -2.76 -14.02
CA ALA A 418 30.58 -3.83 -14.57
C ALA A 418 29.13 -3.80 -14.05
N LEU A 419 28.92 -3.52 -12.75
CA LEU A 419 27.58 -3.34 -12.20
C LEU A 419 26.96 -1.99 -12.56
N ALA A 420 27.75 -0.91 -12.49
CA ALA A 420 27.32 0.47 -12.78
C ALA A 420 26.71 0.57 -14.19
N HIS A 421 27.42 0.02 -15.18
CA HIS A 421 27.02 -0.06 -16.58
C HIS A 421 26.17 -1.30 -16.90
N SER A 422 26.06 -2.23 -15.95
CA SER A 422 25.23 -3.43 -16.04
C SER A 422 25.65 -4.35 -17.19
N TYR A 423 26.96 -4.55 -17.39
CA TYR A 423 27.50 -5.42 -18.44
C TYR A 423 27.09 -6.88 -18.22
N ASN A 424 26.59 -7.51 -19.27
CA ASN A 424 26.09 -8.87 -19.26
C ASN A 424 27.24 -9.88 -19.25
N LEU A 425 28.22 -9.73 -20.13
CA LEU A 425 29.31 -10.70 -20.26
C LEU A 425 30.15 -10.76 -18.98
N ALA A 426 30.56 -9.60 -18.44
CA ALA A 426 31.24 -9.53 -17.14
C ALA A 426 30.46 -10.23 -16.01
N THR A 427 29.13 -10.03 -15.96
CA THR A 427 28.29 -10.67 -14.93
C THR A 427 28.16 -12.17 -15.14
N VAL A 428 28.13 -12.65 -16.40
CA VAL A 428 28.12 -14.08 -16.70
C VAL A 428 29.43 -14.72 -16.26
N HIS A 429 30.58 -14.13 -16.61
CA HIS A 429 31.89 -14.63 -16.16
C HIS A 429 31.97 -14.69 -14.64
N LEU A 430 31.60 -13.61 -13.95
CA LEU A 430 31.57 -13.57 -12.48
C LEU A 430 30.65 -14.66 -11.90
N GLY A 431 29.42 -14.79 -12.40
CA GLY A 431 28.48 -15.76 -11.89
C GLY A 431 28.86 -17.22 -12.17
N LEU A 432 29.56 -17.49 -13.27
CA LEU A 432 30.12 -18.82 -13.56
C LEU A 432 31.29 -19.15 -12.62
N ASP A 433 32.16 -18.19 -12.34
CA ASP A 433 33.30 -18.34 -11.42
C ASP A 433 32.87 -18.52 -9.95
N LEU A 434 31.75 -17.91 -9.56
CA LEU A 434 31.12 -18.11 -8.25
C LEU A 434 30.33 -19.42 -8.15
N GLY A 435 29.85 -19.95 -9.27
CA GLY A 435 28.93 -21.09 -9.35
C GLY A 435 27.44 -20.67 -9.30
N VAL A 436 26.68 -21.14 -10.29
CA VAL A 436 25.26 -20.77 -10.45
C VAL A 436 24.38 -21.27 -9.29
N GLU A 437 24.73 -22.42 -8.72
CA GLU A 437 24.05 -22.99 -7.55
C GLU A 437 24.23 -22.12 -6.30
N GLU A 438 25.39 -21.51 -6.11
CA GLU A 438 25.62 -20.60 -4.98
C GLU A 438 24.82 -19.30 -5.16
N VAL A 439 24.74 -18.78 -6.39
CA VAL A 439 23.85 -17.65 -6.70
C VAL A 439 22.40 -17.98 -6.34
N VAL A 440 21.92 -19.18 -6.68
CA VAL A 440 20.56 -19.63 -6.30
C VAL A 440 20.40 -19.75 -4.78
N ARG A 441 21.41 -20.28 -4.06
CA ARG A 441 21.40 -20.34 -2.59
C ARG A 441 21.32 -18.96 -1.97
N GLN A 442 22.10 -17.99 -2.46
CA GLN A 442 22.06 -16.62 -1.98
C GLN A 442 20.70 -15.97 -2.21
N LEU A 443 20.13 -16.09 -3.42
CA LEU A 443 18.79 -15.58 -3.71
C LEU A 443 17.73 -16.14 -2.76
N ARG A 444 17.84 -17.41 -2.37
CA ARG A 444 16.96 -18.03 -1.36
C ARG A 444 17.19 -17.48 0.04
N ARG A 445 18.44 -17.33 0.50
CA ARG A 445 18.78 -16.73 1.81
C ARG A 445 18.19 -15.32 1.93
N MET A 446 18.21 -14.56 0.84
CA MET A 446 17.65 -13.21 0.73
C MET A 446 16.11 -13.16 0.65
N GLY A 447 15.42 -14.30 0.69
CA GLY A 447 13.96 -14.36 0.83
C GLY A 447 13.18 -14.77 -0.43
N LEU A 448 13.84 -15.10 -1.54
CA LEU A 448 13.13 -15.63 -2.71
C LEU A 448 12.75 -17.10 -2.50
N ARG A 449 11.45 -17.39 -2.54
CA ARG A 449 10.89 -18.73 -2.29
C ARG A 449 10.53 -19.52 -3.56
N ARG A 450 10.42 -18.86 -4.72
CA ARG A 450 10.07 -19.52 -5.97
C ARG A 450 11.09 -20.60 -6.36
N PRO A 451 10.65 -21.70 -6.99
CA PRO A 451 11.58 -22.67 -7.55
C PRO A 451 12.40 -22.02 -8.66
N MET A 452 13.72 -22.11 -8.56
CA MET A 452 14.69 -21.57 -9.52
C MET A 452 15.61 -22.72 -9.97
N ARG A 453 15.80 -22.84 -11.28
CA ARG A 453 16.76 -23.78 -11.86
C ARG A 453 18.13 -23.11 -11.96
N PRO A 454 19.22 -23.75 -11.51
CA PRO A 454 20.56 -23.19 -11.61
C PRO A 454 21.09 -23.33 -13.04
N LEU A 455 20.59 -22.49 -13.95
CA LEU A 455 21.05 -22.41 -15.34
C LEU A 455 21.80 -21.10 -15.57
N PRO A 456 22.84 -21.04 -16.42
CA PRO A 456 23.60 -19.81 -16.67
C PRO A 456 22.76 -18.59 -17.08
N SER A 457 21.63 -18.81 -17.75
CA SER A 457 20.69 -17.73 -18.11
C SER A 457 20.10 -16.99 -16.91
N LEU A 458 20.08 -17.62 -15.73
CA LEU A 458 19.69 -17.00 -14.45
C LEU A 458 20.55 -15.77 -14.13
N LEU A 459 21.84 -15.81 -14.48
CA LEU A 459 22.79 -14.72 -14.22
C LEU A 459 22.42 -13.42 -14.94
N LEU A 460 21.60 -13.51 -16.00
CA LEU A 460 21.07 -12.37 -16.75
C LEU A 460 19.60 -12.08 -16.40
N GLY A 461 19.06 -12.72 -15.37
CA GLY A 461 17.71 -12.49 -14.87
C GLY A 461 16.61 -13.21 -15.64
N ALA A 462 16.90 -14.40 -16.18
CA ALA A 462 15.89 -15.36 -16.62
C ALA A 462 15.12 -15.99 -15.44
N VAL A 463 14.78 -15.18 -14.45
CA VAL A 463 13.98 -15.50 -13.27
C VAL A 463 12.77 -14.60 -13.29
N SER A 464 11.58 -15.18 -13.14
CA SER A 464 10.34 -14.43 -13.12
C SER A 464 9.85 -14.22 -11.69
N LEU A 465 9.67 -12.96 -11.31
CA LEU A 465 9.24 -12.55 -9.97
C LEU A 465 8.10 -11.51 -10.09
N SER A 466 7.31 -11.38 -9.04
CA SER A 466 6.39 -10.24 -8.89
C SER A 466 7.14 -9.01 -8.33
N PRO A 467 6.59 -7.79 -8.50
CA PRO A 467 7.14 -6.59 -7.88
C PRO A 467 7.34 -6.69 -6.37
N LEU A 468 6.44 -7.37 -5.64
CA LEU A 468 6.59 -7.61 -4.21
C LEU A 468 7.79 -8.52 -3.90
N GLU A 469 8.02 -9.56 -4.69
CA GLU A 469 9.18 -10.46 -4.51
C GLU A 469 10.51 -9.76 -4.82
N VAL A 470 10.52 -8.88 -5.82
CA VAL A 470 11.68 -8.01 -6.09
C VAL A 470 11.91 -7.05 -4.92
N ALA A 471 10.85 -6.49 -4.33
CA ALA A 471 10.98 -5.63 -3.16
C ALA A 471 11.55 -6.40 -1.97
N GLN A 472 11.15 -7.65 -1.74
CA GLN A 472 11.74 -8.49 -0.68
C GLN A 472 13.25 -8.71 -0.89
N LEU A 473 13.69 -8.96 -2.13
CA LEU A 473 15.10 -9.11 -2.46
C LEU A 473 15.89 -7.83 -2.17
N TYR A 474 15.38 -6.67 -2.61
CA TYR A 474 16.06 -5.39 -2.45
C TYR A 474 15.99 -4.84 -1.02
N GLN A 475 15.05 -5.33 -0.20
CA GLN A 475 14.96 -4.98 1.21
C GLN A 475 16.25 -5.34 1.95
N VAL A 476 16.88 -6.48 1.64
CA VAL A 476 18.16 -6.89 2.22
C VAL A 476 19.28 -5.87 1.95
N PHE A 477 19.33 -5.29 0.75
CA PHE A 477 20.33 -4.28 0.42
C PHE A 477 20.04 -2.96 1.15
N ALA A 478 18.76 -2.56 1.16
CA ALA A 478 18.32 -1.29 1.71
C ALA A 478 18.35 -1.26 3.25
N SER A 479 18.28 -2.41 3.91
CA SER A 479 18.35 -2.58 5.37
C SER A 479 19.77 -2.80 5.91
N GLY A 480 20.80 -2.80 5.05
CA GLY A 480 22.18 -3.06 5.47
C GLY A 480 22.51 -4.53 5.72
N GLY A 481 21.79 -5.48 5.10
CA GLY A 481 22.08 -6.91 5.16
C GLY A 481 21.06 -7.74 5.96
N PHE A 482 20.04 -7.09 6.53
CA PHE A 482 18.99 -7.76 7.30
C PHE A 482 17.78 -8.11 6.43
N ARG A 483 17.36 -9.37 6.47
CA ARG A 483 16.11 -9.81 5.85
C ARG A 483 14.98 -9.62 6.84
N THR A 484 14.08 -8.69 6.52
CA THR A 484 12.81 -8.49 7.21
C THR A 484 11.68 -8.90 6.26
N PRO A 485 10.84 -9.89 6.61
CA PRO A 485 9.70 -10.28 5.78
C PRO A 485 8.77 -9.10 5.51
N LEU A 486 8.39 -8.90 4.25
CA LEU A 486 7.48 -7.81 3.91
C LEU A 486 6.09 -8.04 4.53
N ARG A 487 5.57 -7.00 5.20
CA ARG A 487 4.26 -7.03 5.88
C ARG A 487 3.38 -5.85 5.51
N ALA A 488 2.07 -6.09 5.51
CA ALA A 488 1.01 -5.10 5.36
C ALA A 488 0.21 -4.88 6.65
N ILE A 489 0.35 -5.77 7.63
CA ILE A 489 -0.37 -5.76 8.92
C ILE A 489 0.64 -5.49 10.04
N ARG A 490 0.35 -4.49 10.87
CA ARG A 490 1.09 -4.20 12.11
C ARG A 490 0.50 -4.96 13.29
N GLU A 491 -0.82 -4.94 13.42
CA GLU A 491 -1.52 -5.51 14.57
C GLU A 491 -2.98 -5.82 14.27
N ILE A 492 -3.54 -6.78 15.00
CA ILE A 492 -4.97 -7.07 15.03
C ILE A 492 -5.45 -7.06 16.49
N THR A 493 -6.49 -6.29 16.78
CA THR A 493 -7.14 -6.27 18.09
C THR A 493 -8.60 -6.69 17.98
N ASP A 494 -9.17 -7.15 19.09
CA ASP A 494 -10.63 -7.29 19.23
C ASP A 494 -11.33 -5.93 19.43
N ALA A 495 -12.64 -5.97 19.66
CA ALA A 495 -13.47 -4.78 19.87
C ALA A 495 -13.11 -4.02 21.15
N GLU A 496 -12.57 -4.72 22.14
CA GLU A 496 -12.09 -4.21 23.43
C GLU A 496 -10.64 -3.72 23.38
N GLY A 497 -9.98 -3.79 22.22
CA GLY A 497 -8.60 -3.34 22.03
C GLY A 497 -7.54 -4.35 22.47
N ARG A 498 -7.92 -5.57 22.85
CA ARG A 498 -6.97 -6.61 23.23
C ARG A 498 -6.32 -7.20 21.96
N PRO A 499 -4.98 -7.32 21.91
CA PRO A 499 -4.30 -7.87 20.75
C PRO A 499 -4.58 -9.38 20.63
N LEU A 500 -4.98 -9.85 19.45
CA LEU A 500 -5.17 -11.28 19.19
C LEU A 500 -3.83 -12.01 19.05
N GLN A 501 -2.89 -11.41 18.32
CA GLN A 501 -1.53 -11.90 18.17
C GLN A 501 -0.64 -10.82 17.56
N ARG A 502 0.61 -10.73 18.01
CA ARG A 502 1.65 -9.89 17.40
C ARG A 502 2.65 -10.76 16.68
N TYR A 503 3.04 -10.36 15.48
CA TYR A 503 4.17 -10.96 14.78
C TYR A 503 5.44 -10.69 15.58
N PRO A 504 6.20 -11.71 16.01
CA PRO A 504 7.62 -11.49 16.24
C PRO A 504 8.22 -11.04 14.91
N LEU A 505 8.87 -9.88 14.91
CA LEU A 505 9.61 -9.43 13.74
C LEU A 505 10.84 -10.32 13.61
N GLU A 506 10.76 -11.35 12.75
CA GLU A 506 11.91 -12.20 12.43
C GLU A 506 12.87 -11.44 11.52
N VAL A 507 13.73 -10.64 12.15
CA VAL A 507 14.84 -9.98 11.48
C VAL A 507 16.04 -10.93 11.51
N GLU A 508 16.47 -11.39 10.34
CA GLU A 508 17.65 -12.26 10.21
C GLU A 508 18.75 -11.51 9.48
N GLN A 509 19.97 -11.49 10.01
CA GLN A 509 21.13 -11.00 9.26
C GLN A 509 21.52 -12.05 8.21
N VAL A 510 21.40 -11.73 6.93
CA VAL A 510 21.66 -12.66 5.82
C VAL A 510 22.87 -12.28 4.97
N ALA A 511 23.44 -11.10 5.22
CA ALA A 511 24.67 -10.62 4.61
C ALA A 511 25.44 -9.73 5.60
N GLU A 512 26.76 -9.77 5.53
CA GLU A 512 27.63 -8.96 6.39
C GLU A 512 27.58 -7.47 6.02
N PRO A 513 27.73 -6.54 7.00
CA PRO A 513 27.56 -5.10 6.77
C PRO A 513 28.58 -4.53 5.76
N GLY A 514 29.86 -4.92 5.86
CA GLY A 514 30.90 -4.51 4.92
C GLY A 514 30.57 -4.80 3.45
N PRO A 515 30.37 -6.06 3.03
CA PRO A 515 29.99 -6.40 1.65
C PRO A 515 28.73 -5.66 1.16
N VAL A 516 27.72 -5.49 2.02
CA VAL A 516 26.51 -4.74 1.69
C VAL A 516 26.81 -3.24 1.50
N TYR A 517 27.69 -2.66 2.32
CA TYR A 517 28.15 -1.29 2.16
C TYR A 517 28.84 -1.08 0.81
N LEU A 518 29.78 -1.98 0.45
CA LEU A 518 30.49 -1.93 -0.84
C LEU A 518 29.50 -2.03 -2.02
N LEU A 519 28.55 -2.98 -1.95
CA LEU A 519 27.49 -3.10 -2.94
C LEU A 519 26.65 -1.82 -3.04
N ASN A 520 26.24 -1.25 -1.91
CA ASN A 520 25.38 -0.07 -1.88
C ASN A 520 26.11 1.17 -2.43
N ARG A 521 27.42 1.32 -2.18
CA ARG A 521 28.23 2.37 -2.83
C ARG A 521 28.26 2.19 -4.34
N ASN A 522 28.40 0.96 -4.80
CA ASN A 522 28.38 0.67 -6.23
C ASN A 522 26.96 0.84 -6.84
N LEU A 523 25.89 0.59 -6.10
CA LEU A 523 24.52 0.93 -6.51
C LEU A 523 24.27 2.45 -6.53
N VAL A 524 24.94 3.24 -5.68
CA VAL A 524 24.96 4.71 -5.79
C VAL A 524 25.67 5.14 -7.08
N GLU A 525 26.75 4.46 -7.46
CA GLU A 525 27.46 4.70 -8.72
C GLU A 525 26.59 4.37 -9.94
N VAL A 526 25.80 3.29 -9.91
CA VAL A 526 24.76 3.00 -10.93
C VAL A 526 23.86 4.22 -11.14
N MET A 527 23.48 4.90 -10.04
CA MET A 527 22.58 6.05 -10.07
C MET A 527 23.27 7.36 -10.45
N ARG A 528 24.58 7.50 -10.21
CA ARG A 528 25.35 8.70 -10.55
C ARG A 528 25.86 8.70 -12.00
N ALA A 529 26.59 7.65 -12.37
CA ALA A 529 27.31 7.57 -13.65
C ALA A 529 26.76 6.48 -14.57
N GLY A 530 26.15 5.44 -14.00
CA GLY A 530 25.71 4.25 -14.71
C GLY A 530 24.32 4.34 -15.35
N THR A 531 23.66 3.18 -15.42
CA THR A 531 22.34 3.03 -16.06
C THR A 531 21.20 3.83 -15.40
N GLY A 532 21.37 4.24 -14.13
CA GLY A 532 20.41 4.99 -13.33
C GLY A 532 20.54 6.52 -13.41
N LYS A 533 21.57 7.06 -14.10
CA LYS A 533 21.89 8.51 -14.16
C LYS A 533 20.76 9.45 -14.57
N GLY A 534 19.70 8.92 -15.17
CA GLY A 534 18.47 9.67 -15.47
C GLY A 534 17.75 10.20 -14.24
N ILE A 535 18.05 9.70 -13.03
CA ILE A 535 17.41 10.11 -11.78
C ILE A 535 17.59 11.58 -11.45
N ARG A 536 18.69 12.21 -11.90
CA ARG A 536 19.02 13.63 -11.71
C ARG A 536 17.96 14.61 -12.23
N ARG A 537 17.01 14.12 -13.05
CA ARG A 537 15.83 14.89 -13.52
C ARG A 537 14.77 15.08 -12.43
N TYR A 538 14.81 14.27 -11.37
CA TYR A 538 13.77 14.19 -10.35
C TYR A 538 14.28 14.55 -8.96
N LEU A 539 15.53 14.17 -8.64
CA LEU A 539 16.17 14.42 -7.36
C LEU A 539 17.44 15.27 -7.54
N PRO A 540 17.84 16.08 -6.54
CA PRO A 540 19.08 16.86 -6.59
C PRO A 540 20.33 15.98 -6.75
N GLU A 541 21.37 16.49 -7.37
CA GLU A 541 22.59 15.72 -7.66
C GLU A 541 23.35 15.27 -6.39
N LYS A 542 23.35 16.10 -5.35
CA LYS A 542 23.94 15.76 -4.04
C LYS A 542 23.11 14.74 -3.25
N PHE A 543 21.91 14.43 -3.71
CA PHE A 543 20.99 13.51 -3.02
C PHE A 543 21.35 12.07 -3.42
N GLU A 544 22.11 11.38 -2.57
CA GLU A 544 22.48 9.99 -2.81
C GLU A 544 21.25 9.08 -2.78
N VAL A 545 21.14 8.23 -3.79
CA VAL A 545 20.17 7.12 -3.88
C VAL A 545 20.87 5.93 -4.48
N ALA A 546 20.47 4.73 -4.08
CA ALA A 546 20.96 3.49 -4.65
C ALA A 546 19.84 2.84 -5.49
N GLY A 547 20.22 2.14 -6.55
CA GLY A 547 19.24 1.42 -7.33
C GLY A 547 19.80 0.71 -8.54
N LYS A 548 18.93 -0.07 -9.19
CA LYS A 548 19.27 -0.87 -10.35
C LYS A 548 18.16 -0.83 -11.37
N THR A 549 18.57 -0.70 -12.63
CA THR A 549 17.68 -0.87 -13.79
C THR A 549 17.61 -2.34 -14.20
N GLY A 550 16.41 -2.77 -14.59
CA GLY A 550 16.16 -4.07 -15.22
C GLY A 550 15.49 -3.88 -16.57
N THR A 551 15.99 -4.59 -17.57
CA THR A 551 15.43 -4.64 -18.93
C THR A 551 15.44 -6.09 -19.37
N THR A 552 14.33 -6.57 -19.92
CA THR A 552 14.22 -7.92 -20.47
C THR A 552 14.40 -7.92 -21.98
N ASN A 553 14.62 -9.11 -22.55
CA ASN A 553 14.75 -9.30 -24.00
C ASN A 553 13.56 -8.68 -24.75
N GLU A 554 13.83 -8.18 -25.97
CA GLU A 554 12.85 -7.49 -26.82
C GLU A 554 12.18 -6.28 -26.15
N LEU A 555 12.74 -5.76 -25.05
CA LEU A 555 12.18 -4.63 -24.30
C LEU A 555 10.72 -4.88 -23.86
N ARG A 556 10.40 -6.12 -23.46
CA ARG A 556 9.06 -6.50 -22.97
C ARG A 556 8.74 -5.89 -21.61
N ASP A 557 9.71 -5.94 -20.70
CA ASP A 557 9.56 -5.45 -19.32
C ASP A 557 10.62 -4.40 -19.03
N SER A 558 10.15 -3.28 -18.48
CA SER A 558 10.96 -2.21 -17.92
C SER A 558 10.82 -2.27 -16.40
N TRP A 559 11.94 -2.45 -15.72
CA TRP A 559 12.01 -2.58 -14.27
C TRP A 559 12.96 -1.55 -13.67
N PHE A 560 12.62 -1.10 -12.47
CA PHE A 560 13.52 -0.34 -11.63
C PHE A 560 13.27 -0.68 -10.16
N ALA A 561 14.34 -0.94 -9.43
CA ALA A 561 14.31 -1.12 -7.99
C ALA A 561 15.38 -0.22 -7.38
N GLY A 562 14.99 0.62 -6.43
CA GLY A 562 15.91 1.58 -5.81
C GLY A 562 15.41 2.05 -4.47
N PHE A 563 16.31 2.60 -3.67
CA PHE A 563 16.05 3.02 -2.31
C PHE A 563 16.77 4.31 -1.91
N THR A 564 16.14 5.01 -0.98
CA THR A 564 16.59 6.22 -0.29
C THR A 564 16.83 5.89 1.18
N GLY A 565 17.06 6.88 2.05
CA GLY A 565 17.22 6.62 3.49
C GLY A 565 15.97 6.03 4.17
N ASP A 566 14.79 6.29 3.60
CA ASP A 566 13.48 6.04 4.19
C ASP A 566 12.49 5.29 3.27
N TRP A 567 12.82 5.10 1.99
CA TRP A 567 11.95 4.39 1.03
C TRP A 567 12.72 3.40 0.19
N LEU A 568 12.24 2.16 0.11
CA LEU A 568 12.53 1.22 -0.97
C LEU A 568 11.35 1.20 -1.93
N GLY A 569 11.60 1.39 -3.21
CA GLY A 569 10.57 1.34 -4.25
C GLY A 569 10.94 0.40 -5.40
N VAL A 570 9.98 -0.43 -5.81
CA VAL A 570 10.06 -1.25 -7.03
C VAL A 570 8.96 -0.83 -7.97
N VAL A 571 9.31 -0.59 -9.23
CA VAL A 571 8.38 -0.23 -10.30
C VAL A 571 8.59 -1.16 -11.50
N TRP A 572 7.49 -1.68 -12.01
CA TRP A 572 7.41 -2.40 -13.29
C TRP A 572 6.54 -1.62 -14.28
N VAL A 573 6.96 -1.63 -15.55
CA VAL A 573 6.17 -1.15 -16.70
C VAL A 573 6.25 -2.20 -17.80
N GLY A 574 5.11 -2.58 -18.33
CA GLY A 574 5.04 -3.59 -19.38
C GLY A 574 3.65 -3.65 -20.02
N ARG A 575 3.35 -4.79 -20.65
CA ARG A 575 2.06 -5.06 -21.28
C ARG A 575 1.52 -6.40 -20.83
N ASP A 576 0.21 -6.48 -20.58
CA ASP A 576 -0.42 -7.74 -20.17
C ASP A 576 -0.30 -8.82 -21.24
N ASP A 577 -0.44 -8.44 -22.52
CA ASP A 577 -0.29 -9.33 -23.67
C ASP A 577 1.16 -9.81 -23.94
N ASN A 578 2.11 -9.42 -23.07
CA ASN A 578 3.52 -9.80 -23.13
C ASN A 578 4.23 -9.41 -24.43
N LYS A 579 3.65 -8.51 -25.23
CA LYS A 579 4.33 -7.91 -26.38
C LYS A 579 5.40 -6.90 -25.90
N PRO A 580 6.35 -6.54 -26.76
CA PRO A 580 7.33 -5.49 -26.48
C PRO A 580 6.67 -4.19 -25.97
N ALA A 581 7.14 -3.69 -24.83
CA ALA A 581 6.77 -2.37 -24.32
C ALA A 581 7.62 -1.26 -24.98
N GLY A 582 8.77 -1.61 -25.54
CA GLY A 582 9.68 -0.66 -26.21
C GLY A 582 10.39 0.28 -25.22
N LEU A 583 10.54 -0.16 -23.97
CA LEU A 583 11.10 0.62 -22.87
C LEU A 583 12.21 -0.18 -22.17
N THR A 584 13.37 0.44 -22.03
CA THR A 584 14.40 -0.02 -21.07
C THR A 584 14.00 0.35 -19.64
N GLY A 585 14.63 -0.26 -18.63
CA GLY A 585 14.46 0.13 -17.22
C GLY A 585 14.66 1.62 -16.97
N ALA A 586 15.68 2.21 -17.60
CA ALA A 586 15.99 3.65 -17.48
C ALA A 586 14.97 4.57 -18.19
N SER A 587 14.39 4.12 -19.30
CA SER A 587 13.45 4.93 -20.09
C SER A 587 11.98 4.76 -19.69
N GLY A 588 11.65 3.74 -18.87
CA GLY A 588 10.31 3.45 -18.38
C GLY A 588 10.22 3.54 -16.85
N ALA A 589 10.42 2.42 -16.17
CA ALA A 589 10.21 2.28 -14.72
C ALA A 589 10.99 3.29 -13.86
N LEU A 590 12.25 3.61 -14.19
CA LEU A 590 13.03 4.63 -13.46
C LEU A 590 12.34 6.00 -13.48
N GLN A 591 11.67 6.37 -14.59
CA GLN A 591 10.98 7.65 -14.68
C GLN A 591 9.76 7.72 -13.78
N LEU A 592 9.06 6.60 -13.59
CA LEU A 592 7.91 6.50 -12.70
C LEU A 592 8.36 6.49 -11.24
N TRP A 593 9.42 5.72 -10.93
CA TRP A 593 10.05 5.72 -9.61
C TRP A 593 10.54 7.11 -9.21
N GLY A 594 11.29 7.79 -10.08
CA GLY A 594 11.80 9.13 -9.79
C GLY A 594 10.69 10.17 -9.58
N ARG A 595 9.57 10.06 -10.30
CA ARG A 595 8.38 10.90 -10.08
C ARG A 595 7.74 10.65 -8.72
N ALA A 596 7.60 9.37 -8.34
CA ALA A 596 7.05 8.99 -7.05
C ALA A 596 7.94 9.54 -5.93
N MET A 597 9.26 9.32 -6.00
CA MET A 597 10.20 9.86 -5.02
C MET A 597 10.16 11.38 -4.95
N LYS A 598 10.15 12.08 -6.08
CA LYS A 598 10.01 13.55 -6.08
C LYS A 598 8.72 14.02 -5.37
N ALA A 599 7.62 13.29 -5.51
CA ALA A 599 6.35 13.63 -4.86
C ALA A 599 6.33 13.28 -3.36
N LEU A 600 7.11 12.28 -2.94
CA LEU A 600 7.21 11.83 -1.55
C LEU A 600 8.17 12.67 -0.71
N GLY A 601 9.17 13.31 -1.33
CA GLY A 601 10.20 14.09 -0.61
C GLY A 601 11.05 13.22 0.33
N PRO A 602 11.74 12.19 -0.19
CA PRO A 602 12.51 11.23 0.62
C PRO A 602 13.70 11.88 1.34
N MET A 603 14.28 11.13 2.28
CA MET A 603 15.59 11.42 2.88
C MET A 603 16.73 10.84 2.03
N PRO A 604 17.87 11.55 1.90
CA PRO A 604 19.00 11.03 1.14
C PRO A 604 19.55 9.76 1.79
N LEU A 605 20.13 8.88 0.97
CA LEU A 605 20.80 7.70 1.47
C LEU A 605 22.06 8.11 2.25
N GLY A 606 22.09 7.82 3.55
CA GLY A 606 23.20 8.14 4.45
C GLY A 606 24.08 6.92 4.73
N LEU A 607 24.90 6.51 3.76
CA LEU A 607 25.78 5.35 3.93
C LEU A 607 26.99 5.70 4.81
N LEU A 608 27.02 5.17 6.03
CA LEU A 608 28.17 5.22 6.92
C LEU A 608 29.01 3.94 6.76
N PRO A 609 30.34 4.04 6.59
CA PRO A 609 31.20 2.87 6.49
C PRO A 609 31.19 2.09 7.82
N PRO A 610 30.96 0.76 7.79
CA PRO A 610 31.23 -0.13 8.92
C PRO A 610 32.71 -0.11 9.34
N GLU A 611 33.03 -0.56 10.57
CA GLU A 611 34.39 -0.54 11.13
C GLU A 611 35.40 -1.36 10.31
N GLU A 612 34.91 -2.43 9.68
CA GLU A 612 35.67 -3.32 8.81
C GLU A 612 35.93 -2.73 7.41
N VAL A 613 35.36 -1.56 7.08
CA VAL A 613 35.58 -0.90 5.78
C VAL A 613 36.62 0.20 5.91
N VAL A 614 37.61 0.18 5.02
CA VAL A 614 38.59 1.27 4.88
C VAL A 614 38.50 1.88 3.48
N TYR A 615 38.87 3.16 3.38
CA TYR A 615 39.04 3.81 2.09
C TYR A 615 40.53 3.93 1.79
N VAL A 616 40.92 3.51 0.60
CA VAL A 616 42.27 3.73 0.07
C VAL A 616 42.19 4.36 -1.31
N TRP A 617 43.19 5.17 -1.63
CA TRP A 617 43.34 5.77 -2.95
C TRP A 617 43.94 4.75 -3.90
N VAL A 618 43.30 4.59 -5.07
CA VAL A 618 43.74 3.65 -6.10
C VAL A 618 43.78 4.34 -7.47
N ASP A 619 44.69 3.87 -8.31
CA ASP A 619 44.65 4.19 -9.75
C ASP A 619 43.51 3.38 -10.38
N PRO A 620 42.48 4.03 -10.96
CA PRO A 620 41.35 3.32 -11.55
C PRO A 620 41.72 2.45 -12.76
N LYS A 621 42.86 2.71 -13.43
CA LYS A 621 43.29 1.92 -14.60
C LYS A 621 43.94 0.60 -14.22
N THR A 622 44.72 0.59 -13.14
CA THR A 622 45.50 -0.59 -12.71
C THR A 622 44.89 -1.28 -11.49
N GLY A 623 44.09 -0.57 -10.70
CA GLY A 623 43.58 -1.04 -9.40
C GLY A 623 44.63 -1.06 -8.29
N HIS A 624 45.83 -0.54 -8.55
CA HIS A 624 46.94 -0.49 -7.60
C HIS A 624 46.81 0.70 -6.63
N LEU A 625 47.51 0.64 -5.50
CA LEU A 625 47.58 1.74 -4.54
C LEU A 625 48.13 3.00 -5.20
N SER A 626 47.51 4.14 -4.91
CA SER A 626 47.89 5.45 -5.43
C SER A 626 47.86 6.47 -4.30
N ALA A 627 48.55 7.61 -4.46
CA ALA A 627 48.42 8.72 -3.53
C ALA A 627 47.21 9.61 -3.87
N GLU A 628 46.64 10.30 -2.88
CA GLU A 628 45.46 11.18 -3.06
C GLU A 628 45.64 12.24 -4.15
N HIS A 629 46.84 12.81 -4.24
CA HIS A 629 47.13 13.90 -5.18
C HIS A 629 47.47 13.41 -6.60
N CYS A 630 47.52 12.10 -6.81
CA CYS A 630 47.82 11.53 -8.13
C CYS A 630 46.67 11.78 -9.10
N GLU A 631 47.02 12.12 -10.35
CA GLU A 631 46.03 12.45 -11.36
C GLU A 631 45.09 11.26 -11.62
N GLY A 632 43.80 11.48 -11.41
CA GLY A 632 42.77 10.45 -11.62
C GLY A 632 42.66 9.41 -10.50
N ALA A 633 43.40 9.55 -9.39
CA ALA A 633 43.26 8.69 -8.23
C ALA A 633 41.83 8.78 -7.66
N VAL A 634 41.28 7.63 -7.25
CA VAL A 634 39.94 7.55 -6.68
C VAL A 634 39.99 6.87 -5.31
N ALA A 635 39.28 7.45 -4.34
CA ALA A 635 39.11 6.83 -3.03
C ALA A 635 38.06 5.73 -3.13
N MET A 636 38.49 4.47 -2.96
CA MET A 636 37.63 3.29 -3.08
C MET A 636 37.51 2.57 -1.74
N PRO A 637 36.31 2.06 -1.38
CA PRO A 637 36.12 1.29 -0.16
C PRO A 637 36.52 -0.18 -0.36
N PHE A 638 37.21 -0.72 0.64
CA PHE A 638 37.64 -2.11 0.71
C PHE A 638 37.27 -2.70 2.07
N ILE A 639 37.11 -4.02 2.13
CA ILE A 639 37.13 -4.73 3.40
C ILE A 639 38.56 -4.72 3.92
N ARG A 640 38.76 -4.47 5.21
CA ARG A 640 40.08 -4.43 5.83
C ARG A 640 40.84 -5.73 5.55
N GLY A 641 42.04 -5.61 5.00
CA GLY A 641 42.89 -6.73 4.57
C GLY A 641 42.64 -7.20 3.13
N SER A 642 41.73 -6.59 2.37
CA SER A 642 41.53 -6.84 0.94
C SER A 642 42.02 -5.68 0.05
N GLU A 643 42.66 -4.67 0.63
CA GLU A 643 43.21 -3.53 -0.11
C GLU A 643 44.34 -4.02 -1.05
N PRO A 644 44.56 -3.36 -2.21
CA PRO A 644 45.70 -3.67 -3.04
C PRO A 644 47.01 -3.47 -2.26
N THR A 645 48.01 -4.31 -2.51
CA THR A 645 49.35 -4.21 -1.90
C THR A 645 50.41 -3.73 -2.89
N VAL A 646 50.08 -3.67 -4.17
CA VAL A 646 50.97 -3.20 -5.24
C VAL A 646 50.75 -1.72 -5.44
N GLU A 647 51.83 -0.95 -5.54
CA GLU A 647 51.82 0.49 -5.77
C GLU A 647 51.77 0.80 -7.27
N ALA A 648 51.03 1.85 -7.64
CA ALA A 648 51.06 2.44 -8.98
C ALA A 648 52.31 3.32 -9.13
N GLU A 649 52.67 3.68 -10.37
CA GLU A 649 53.79 4.60 -10.64
C GLU A 649 53.63 5.96 -9.94
N CYS A 650 52.38 6.37 -9.64
CA CYS A 650 52.10 7.51 -8.79
C CYS A 650 51.91 7.06 -7.33
N HIS A 651 53.03 6.74 -6.68
CA HIS A 651 53.13 6.56 -5.24
C HIS A 651 54.18 7.55 -4.71
N ASP A 652 53.72 8.60 -4.03
CA ASP A 652 54.60 9.64 -3.47
C ASP A 652 55.06 9.24 -2.07
N THR A 653 56.37 9.06 -1.91
CA THR A 653 57.05 8.68 -0.66
C THR A 653 57.10 9.85 0.34
N SER A 654 55.95 10.37 0.75
CA SER A 654 55.84 11.43 1.77
C SER A 654 55.86 10.88 3.21
N GLY A 655 56.66 9.85 3.44
CA GLY A 655 57.03 9.33 4.74
C GLY A 655 58.55 9.24 4.86
N ILE A 656 59.07 9.33 6.09
CA ILE A 656 60.50 9.43 6.47
C ILE A 656 61.44 8.45 5.72
N GLY A 657 60.94 7.33 5.20
CA GLY A 657 61.69 6.39 4.35
C GLY A 657 62.20 6.96 3.02
N GLY A 658 61.47 7.89 2.37
CA GLY A 658 61.87 8.48 1.08
C GLY A 658 63.08 9.41 1.17
N PHE A 659 63.41 9.91 2.36
CA PHE A 659 64.61 10.71 2.61
C PHE A 659 65.87 9.83 2.71
N LEU A 660 65.76 8.62 3.27
CA LEU A 660 66.89 7.71 3.43
C LEU A 660 67.31 7.06 2.11
N ASP A 661 66.35 6.72 1.24
CA ASP A 661 66.66 6.14 -0.08
C ASP A 661 67.34 7.12 -1.05
N ARG A 662 67.25 8.43 -0.81
CA ARG A 662 67.99 9.46 -1.57
C ARG A 662 69.40 9.71 -1.05
N LEU A 663 69.71 9.29 0.18
CA LEU A 663 71.00 9.52 0.83
C LEU A 663 72.01 8.39 0.59
N PHE A 664 71.53 7.22 0.14
CA PHE A 664 72.35 6.03 -0.12
C PHE A 664 72.34 5.57 -1.60
N ARG A 665 72.06 6.47 -2.55
CA ARG A 665 72.28 6.26 -3.99
C ARG A 665 73.45 7.06 -4.53
#